data_AF-A0A6J7DC27-F1
#
_entry.id   AF-A0A6J7DC27-F1
#
_cell.length_a   1.000
_cell.length_b   1.000
_cell.length_c   1.000
_cell.angle_alpha   90.00
_cell.angle_beta   90.00
_cell.angle_gamma   90.00
#
_symmetry.space_group_name_H-M   'P 1'
#
loop_
_entity.id
_entity.type
_entity.pdbx_description
1 polymer ?
#
loop_
_entity_poly.entity_id
_entity_poly.type
_entity_poly.pdbx_seq_one_letter_code
_entity_poly.pdbx_strand_id
1 'polypeptide(L)'
;MTNKKSKTHPAFTRLEQPVADRLLAYRSKLLSDDQSAAWTDDLRVAVALVPPTDTKDALALCSTAARFLADMAPPTALGLADVFTAERINRWLALAEASGRPFSTVKLARIRLEYIRRSLAGSPQRHITSTKTAEAAATFSDRLLTSMVATCSLAGLPTLAAFVACVGAGVGFDVLRGGSCSADGSKFVDQHGQTHRVVARWQELARSTHASVVDEAAALRLINLLPHSHPVAFEAQLHATFLAQVASLHIPLATTMRLYGIHHSQLGRMVATTLGQKVTDEQRRLLRDGSGAIAVCPATSTLGSNPPASGVSGGVRVKRLTASEMRRRAKRAAERGATVPEFSDVVRPLIEGYVPDSMDDATWQVVGPVLREVLARAEVGTVESFRKFRGALAAYLLWRHEHREGISLDVVMRASAIDDYVAHGMGEYSQKTRLDYRTRLDALARRVNPGSHNPIRLSMPRPGVQSGYTLAEEATLRRVALTQRSLKIRQRLCGFIGLGAGCGLDPSDLRQLYVRDVRDLEDDGIEVHVHGSKPRLVMVRRVYEASVRVAIAARRPNERVVGGSEADRAVTSRIVENADLWDSPNISAARLRTTWLSWLIQQPVPLALILDASGLRSAHTLSEIVALLPGEADANADLSYLRGEAL
;
A
#
# COMPACT_ATOMS: atom_id res chain seq x y z
N MET A 1 -0.62 -23.58 -54.33
CA MET A 1 -0.50 -23.08 -52.94
C MET A 1 -1.83 -23.28 -52.23
N THR A 2 -2.02 -24.43 -51.59
CA THR A 2 -3.24 -24.77 -50.86
C THR A 2 -3.19 -24.15 -49.46
N ASN A 3 -4.16 -23.28 -49.18
CA ASN A 3 -4.31 -22.58 -47.90
C ASN A 3 -4.73 -23.60 -46.82
N LYS A 4 -3.75 -24.24 -46.19
CA LYS A 4 -3.93 -25.15 -45.06
C LYS A 4 -4.42 -24.30 -43.88
N LYS A 5 -5.73 -24.23 -43.66
CA LYS A 5 -6.30 -23.69 -42.42
C LYS A 5 -5.62 -24.41 -41.25
N SER A 6 -4.63 -23.76 -40.65
CA SER A 6 -3.92 -24.28 -39.48
C SER A 6 -4.95 -24.54 -38.40
N LYS A 7 -5.22 -25.82 -38.12
CA LYS A 7 -6.06 -26.20 -36.98
C LYS A 7 -5.35 -25.68 -35.75
N THR A 8 -5.89 -24.62 -35.15
CA THR A 8 -5.35 -24.02 -33.93
C THR A 8 -5.29 -25.11 -32.86
N HIS A 9 -4.09 -25.32 -32.29
CA HIS A 9 -3.87 -26.36 -31.29
C HIS A 9 -4.85 -26.20 -30.11
N PRO A 10 -5.46 -27.28 -29.58
CA PRO A 10 -6.48 -27.21 -28.52
C PRO A 10 -5.98 -26.60 -27.19
N ALA A 11 -4.68 -26.37 -27.05
CA ALA A 11 -4.14 -25.60 -25.93
C ALA A 11 -4.57 -24.12 -25.97
N PHE A 12 -4.66 -23.51 -27.16
CA PHE A 12 -5.00 -22.09 -27.30
C PHE A 12 -6.47 -21.80 -27.00
N THR A 13 -7.37 -22.78 -27.17
CA THR A 13 -8.79 -22.61 -26.89
C THR A 13 -9.10 -22.53 -25.39
N ARG A 14 -8.15 -22.91 -24.53
CA ARG A 14 -8.25 -22.80 -23.07
C ARG A 14 -7.78 -21.45 -22.53
N LEU A 15 -7.17 -20.62 -23.37
CA LEU A 15 -6.63 -19.32 -22.97
C LEU A 15 -7.65 -18.20 -23.20
N GLU A 16 -7.52 -17.11 -22.44
CA GLU A 16 -8.25 -15.89 -22.77
C GLU A 16 -7.82 -15.35 -24.15
N GLN A 17 -8.78 -14.89 -24.96
CA GLN A 17 -8.53 -14.45 -26.33
C GLN A 17 -7.34 -13.48 -26.48
N PRO A 18 -7.19 -12.42 -25.64
CA PRO A 18 -6.06 -11.51 -25.77
C PRO A 18 -4.70 -12.18 -25.56
N VAL A 19 -4.64 -13.21 -24.71
CA VAL A 19 -3.45 -14.00 -24.44
C VAL A 19 -3.15 -14.93 -25.60
N ALA A 20 -4.16 -15.63 -26.12
CA ALA A 20 -4.04 -16.48 -27.29
C ALA A 20 -3.56 -15.70 -28.53
N ASP A 21 -4.19 -14.56 -28.81
CA ASP A 21 -3.81 -13.68 -29.93
C ASP A 21 -2.36 -13.20 -29.79
N ARG A 22 -1.96 -12.84 -28.56
CA ARG A 22 -0.61 -12.35 -28.31
C ARG A 22 0.46 -13.44 -28.44
N LEU A 23 0.15 -14.67 -28.03
CA LEU A 23 1.03 -15.83 -28.22
C LEU A 23 1.16 -16.19 -29.70
N LEU A 24 0.04 -16.21 -30.44
CA LEU A 24 0.05 -16.48 -31.89
C LEU A 24 0.84 -15.41 -32.66
N ALA A 25 0.77 -14.15 -32.23
CA ALA A 25 1.53 -13.05 -32.81
C ALA A 25 3.01 -12.99 -32.36
N TYR A 26 3.42 -13.79 -31.36
CA TYR A 26 4.78 -13.72 -30.82
C TYR A 26 5.81 -14.17 -31.85
N ARG A 27 6.82 -13.33 -32.11
CA ARG A 27 8.02 -13.72 -32.86
C ARG A 27 9.25 -13.35 -32.02
N SER A 28 10.17 -14.30 -31.86
CA SER A 28 11.43 -14.04 -31.18
C SER A 28 12.37 -13.25 -32.09
N LYS A 29 13.08 -12.27 -31.53
CA LYS A 29 14.24 -11.62 -32.18
C LYS A 29 15.57 -12.26 -31.77
N LEU A 30 15.52 -13.24 -30.87
CA LEU A 30 16.70 -13.88 -30.26
C LEU A 30 17.06 -15.20 -30.94
N LEU A 31 16.12 -15.81 -31.66
CA LEU A 31 16.35 -17.04 -32.41
C LEU A 31 16.83 -16.69 -33.82
N SER A 32 17.75 -17.48 -34.37
CA SER A 32 18.08 -17.38 -35.80
C SER A 32 16.87 -17.73 -36.67
N ASP A 33 16.94 -17.47 -37.98
CA ASP A 33 15.85 -17.82 -38.90
C ASP A 33 15.56 -19.33 -38.91
N ASP A 34 16.61 -20.16 -38.90
CA ASP A 34 16.50 -21.62 -38.83
C ASP A 34 15.87 -22.09 -37.50
N GLN A 35 16.32 -21.53 -36.37
CA GLN A 35 15.74 -21.85 -35.06
C GLN A 35 14.29 -21.35 -34.94
N SER A 36 13.99 -20.20 -35.53
CA SER A 36 12.64 -19.63 -35.54
C SER A 36 11.70 -20.49 -36.37
N ALA A 37 12.14 -20.96 -37.53
CA ALA A 37 11.39 -21.89 -38.38
C ALA A 37 11.17 -23.23 -37.68
N ALA A 38 12.16 -23.73 -36.94
CA ALA A 38 12.09 -25.01 -36.25
C ALA A 38 11.19 -24.98 -35.01
N TRP A 39 11.24 -23.94 -34.17
CA TRP A 39 10.72 -24.03 -32.80
C TRP A 39 9.63 -23.01 -32.42
N THR A 40 9.32 -22.03 -33.27
CA THR A 40 8.39 -20.95 -32.86
C THR A 40 6.99 -21.49 -32.53
N ASP A 41 6.45 -22.39 -33.36
CA ASP A 41 5.10 -22.91 -33.16
C ASP A 41 5.04 -23.87 -31.96
N ASP A 42 6.02 -24.76 -31.82
CA ASP A 42 6.14 -25.64 -30.66
C ASP A 42 6.33 -24.85 -29.36
N LEU A 43 7.08 -23.75 -29.40
CA LEU A 43 7.28 -22.88 -28.24
C LEU A 43 5.96 -22.21 -27.83
N ARG A 44 5.19 -21.70 -28.81
CA ARG A 44 3.88 -21.11 -28.54
C ARG A 44 2.93 -22.15 -27.94
N VAL A 45 2.96 -23.40 -28.44
CA VAL A 45 2.16 -24.50 -27.89
C VAL A 45 2.61 -24.85 -26.47
N ALA A 46 3.92 -24.97 -26.22
CA ALA A 46 4.47 -25.26 -24.90
C ALA A 46 4.11 -24.19 -23.87
N VAL A 47 4.18 -22.90 -24.26
CA VAL A 47 3.73 -21.80 -23.40
C VAL A 47 2.21 -21.78 -23.26
N ALA A 48 1.44 -22.14 -24.28
CA ALA A 48 -0.01 -22.24 -24.15
C ALA A 48 -0.45 -23.37 -23.19
N LEU A 49 0.36 -24.42 -23.08
CA LEU A 49 0.16 -25.50 -22.10
C LEU A 49 0.58 -25.11 -20.67
N VAL A 50 1.41 -24.06 -20.51
CA VAL A 50 1.72 -23.38 -19.23
C VAL A 50 0.82 -22.16 -19.11
N PRO A 51 -0.44 -22.29 -18.65
CA PRO A 51 -1.47 -21.31 -18.96
C PRO A 51 -1.15 -19.94 -18.34
N PRO A 52 -0.70 -18.95 -19.14
CA PRO A 52 -0.14 -17.72 -18.61
C PRO A 52 -1.24 -16.81 -18.09
N THR A 53 -0.90 -16.03 -17.08
CA THR A 53 -1.89 -15.28 -16.29
C THR A 53 -2.39 -14.01 -16.96
N ASP A 54 -1.57 -13.41 -17.82
CA ASP A 54 -1.90 -12.25 -18.64
C ASP A 54 -0.97 -12.21 -19.88
N THR A 55 -1.20 -11.23 -20.76
CA THR A 55 -0.41 -11.07 -21.99
C THR A 55 1.06 -10.76 -21.72
N LYS A 56 1.40 -10.11 -20.60
CA LYS A 56 2.77 -9.77 -20.24
C LYS A 56 3.53 -11.01 -19.78
N ASP A 57 2.88 -11.84 -18.98
CA ASP A 57 3.42 -13.11 -18.49
C ASP A 57 3.65 -14.10 -19.64
N ALA A 58 2.69 -14.19 -20.57
CA ALA A 58 2.81 -14.99 -21.79
C ALA A 58 4.05 -14.61 -22.62
N LEU A 59 4.24 -13.31 -22.88
CA LEU A 59 5.43 -12.81 -23.59
C LEU A 59 6.72 -13.06 -22.82
N ALA A 60 6.67 -12.96 -21.49
CA ALA A 60 7.85 -13.18 -20.66
C ALA A 60 8.27 -14.66 -20.61
N LEU A 61 7.31 -15.59 -20.59
CA LEU A 61 7.53 -17.03 -20.78
C LEU A 61 8.18 -17.31 -22.13
N CYS A 62 7.57 -16.82 -23.22
CA CYS A 62 8.12 -16.97 -24.57
C CYS A 62 9.53 -16.37 -24.70
N SER A 63 9.76 -15.16 -24.19
CA SER A 63 11.07 -14.52 -24.25
C SER A 63 12.14 -15.23 -23.43
N THR A 64 11.78 -15.78 -22.27
CA THR A 64 12.72 -16.54 -21.43
C THR A 64 13.10 -17.84 -22.12
N ALA A 65 12.11 -18.55 -22.65
CA ALA A 65 12.29 -19.81 -23.36
C ALA A 65 13.06 -19.63 -24.68
N ALA A 66 12.78 -18.57 -25.44
CA ALA A 66 13.51 -18.28 -26.67
C ALA A 66 14.99 -17.96 -26.39
N ARG A 67 15.30 -17.27 -25.30
CA ARG A 67 16.70 -17.02 -24.90
C ARG A 67 17.40 -18.32 -24.48
N PHE A 68 16.71 -19.17 -23.72
CA PHE A 68 17.22 -20.50 -23.37
C PHE A 68 17.49 -21.34 -24.61
N LEU A 69 16.57 -21.35 -25.58
CA LEU A 69 16.72 -22.07 -26.85
C LEU A 69 17.88 -21.53 -27.68
N ALA A 70 18.04 -20.21 -27.79
CA ALA A 70 19.15 -19.61 -28.52
C ALA A 70 20.51 -20.07 -27.98
N ASP A 71 20.63 -20.19 -26.65
CA ASP A 71 21.89 -20.51 -25.98
C ASP A 71 22.15 -22.03 -25.84
N MET A 72 21.10 -22.85 -25.71
CA MET A 72 21.23 -24.26 -25.28
C MET A 72 20.77 -25.29 -26.30
N ALA A 73 20.11 -24.88 -27.37
CA ALA A 73 19.54 -25.83 -28.31
C ALA A 73 20.59 -26.28 -29.33
N PRO A 74 20.83 -27.60 -29.45
CA PRO A 74 21.78 -28.11 -30.42
C PRO A 74 21.16 -28.06 -31.83
N PRO A 75 21.97 -27.93 -32.88
CA PRO A 75 21.48 -27.93 -34.26
C PRO A 75 20.80 -29.26 -34.66
N THR A 76 20.99 -30.33 -33.88
CA THR A 76 20.45 -31.67 -34.11
C THR A 76 19.23 -32.02 -33.26
N ALA A 77 18.68 -31.10 -32.47
CA ALA A 77 17.51 -31.40 -31.62
C ALA A 77 16.25 -31.69 -32.45
N LEU A 78 15.61 -32.83 -32.16
CA LEU A 78 14.39 -33.28 -32.85
C LEU A 78 13.11 -32.67 -32.26
N GLY A 79 13.14 -32.18 -31.01
CA GLY A 79 12.01 -31.46 -30.40
C GLY A 79 12.36 -30.70 -29.12
N LEU A 80 11.41 -29.88 -28.65
CA LEU A 80 11.62 -29.04 -27.44
C LEU A 80 11.89 -29.86 -26.18
N ALA A 81 11.30 -31.05 -26.04
CA ALA A 81 11.50 -31.90 -24.86
C ALA A 81 12.97 -32.32 -24.68
N ASP A 82 13.70 -32.53 -25.78
CA ASP A 82 15.11 -32.92 -25.78
C ASP A 82 16.03 -31.76 -25.35
N VAL A 83 15.54 -30.53 -25.50
CA VAL A 83 16.29 -29.32 -25.16
C VAL A 83 15.97 -28.84 -23.74
N PHE A 84 14.70 -28.90 -23.34
CA PHE A 84 14.24 -28.47 -22.01
C PHE A 84 14.53 -29.52 -20.92
N THR A 85 15.74 -30.07 -20.87
CA THR A 85 16.13 -31.00 -19.78
C THR A 85 16.53 -30.23 -18.52
N ALA A 86 16.36 -30.85 -17.35
CA ALA A 86 16.76 -30.24 -16.08
C ALA A 86 18.27 -29.90 -16.06
N GLU A 87 19.09 -30.77 -16.65
CA GLU A 87 20.53 -30.56 -16.81
C GLU A 87 20.85 -29.31 -17.64
N ARG A 88 20.24 -29.15 -18.82
CA ARG A 88 20.47 -27.99 -19.69
C ARG A 88 19.94 -26.71 -19.04
N ILE A 89 18.78 -26.76 -18.39
CA ILE A 89 18.23 -25.62 -17.64
C ILE A 89 19.21 -25.20 -16.54
N ASN A 90 19.69 -26.13 -15.72
CA ASN A 90 20.64 -25.82 -14.65
C ASN A 90 21.96 -25.26 -15.19
N ARG A 91 22.49 -25.83 -16.28
CA ARG A 91 23.70 -25.33 -16.94
C ARG A 91 23.53 -23.91 -17.45
N TRP A 92 22.40 -23.61 -18.10
CA TRP A 92 22.10 -22.27 -18.59
C TRP A 92 21.96 -21.24 -17.47
N LEU A 93 21.31 -21.63 -16.36
CA LEU A 93 21.16 -20.78 -15.20
C LEU A 93 22.51 -20.48 -14.53
N ALA A 94 23.40 -21.47 -14.44
CA ALA A 94 24.76 -21.26 -13.95
C ALA A 94 25.56 -20.29 -14.84
N LEU A 95 25.44 -20.39 -16.16
CA LEU A 95 26.06 -19.43 -17.10
C LEU A 95 25.43 -18.02 -16.98
N ALA A 96 24.12 -17.95 -16.75
CA ALA A 96 23.42 -16.69 -16.51
C ALA A 96 23.87 -16.02 -15.21
N GLU A 97 24.12 -16.79 -14.15
CA GLU A 97 24.68 -16.29 -12.89
C GLU A 97 26.13 -15.83 -13.05
N ALA A 98 26.96 -16.64 -13.72
CA ALA A 98 28.37 -16.31 -13.97
C ALA A 98 28.55 -15.06 -14.85
N SER A 99 27.58 -14.74 -15.71
CA SER A 99 27.57 -13.51 -16.52
C SER A 99 27.06 -12.27 -15.77
N GLY A 100 26.84 -12.38 -14.45
CA GLY A 100 26.43 -11.25 -13.61
C GLY A 100 24.97 -10.84 -13.80
N ARG A 101 24.09 -11.71 -14.32
CA ARG A 101 22.65 -11.39 -14.37
C ARG A 101 22.10 -11.29 -12.95
N PRO A 102 21.17 -10.34 -12.68
CA PRO A 102 20.57 -10.22 -11.36
C PRO A 102 19.93 -11.54 -10.92
N PHE A 103 20.18 -11.97 -9.68
CA PHE A 103 19.65 -13.22 -9.13
C PHE A 103 18.13 -13.35 -9.30
N SER A 104 17.38 -12.27 -9.10
CA SER A 104 15.92 -12.23 -9.30
C SER A 104 15.50 -12.59 -10.74
N THR A 105 16.33 -12.23 -11.72
CA THR A 105 16.12 -12.57 -13.15
C THR A 105 16.39 -14.06 -13.39
N VAL A 106 17.46 -14.60 -12.78
CA VAL A 106 17.79 -16.02 -12.89
C VAL A 106 16.75 -16.88 -12.19
N LYS A 107 16.33 -16.52 -10.97
CA LYS A 107 15.25 -17.19 -10.21
C LYS A 107 13.96 -17.24 -11.01
N LEU A 108 13.55 -16.12 -11.61
CA LEU A 108 12.34 -16.06 -12.41
C LEU A 108 12.46 -16.88 -13.71
N ALA A 109 13.65 -16.89 -14.32
CA ALA A 109 13.91 -17.71 -15.50
C ALA A 109 13.87 -19.21 -15.17
N ARG A 110 14.46 -19.64 -14.05
CA ARG A 110 14.40 -21.01 -13.53
C ARG A 110 12.96 -21.49 -13.41
N ILE A 111 12.11 -20.71 -12.74
CA ILE A 111 10.68 -21.04 -12.56
C ILE A 111 9.98 -21.23 -13.91
N ARG A 112 10.17 -20.29 -14.83
CA ARG A 112 9.55 -20.32 -16.17
C ARG A 112 9.98 -21.51 -17.01
N LEU A 113 11.28 -21.78 -17.05
CA LEU A 113 11.83 -22.89 -17.83
C LEU A 113 11.40 -24.25 -17.26
N GLU A 114 11.36 -24.37 -15.94
CA GLU A 114 10.90 -25.58 -15.26
C GLU A 114 9.39 -25.83 -15.48
N TYR A 115 8.59 -24.77 -15.57
CA TYR A 115 7.18 -24.89 -15.98
C TYR A 115 7.03 -25.44 -17.40
N ILE A 116 7.77 -24.87 -18.34
CA ILE A 116 7.73 -25.31 -19.74
C ILE A 116 8.19 -26.77 -19.83
N ARG A 117 9.27 -27.14 -19.15
CA ARG A 117 9.75 -28.53 -19.10
C ARG A 117 8.68 -29.49 -18.58
N ARG A 118 8.08 -29.20 -17.41
CA ARG A 118 7.05 -30.08 -16.81
C ARG A 118 5.83 -30.22 -17.69
N SER A 119 5.44 -29.13 -18.35
CA SER A 119 4.34 -29.13 -19.30
C SER A 119 4.64 -30.00 -20.53
N LEU A 120 5.86 -29.92 -21.07
CA LEU A 120 6.32 -30.77 -22.17
C LEU A 120 6.37 -32.25 -21.77
N ALA A 121 6.63 -32.55 -20.50
CA ALA A 121 6.59 -33.91 -19.95
C ALA A 121 5.17 -34.43 -19.64
N GLY A 122 4.11 -33.71 -20.02
CA GLY A 122 2.72 -34.14 -19.83
C GLY A 122 2.24 -34.15 -18.37
N SER A 123 3.00 -33.56 -17.44
CA SER A 123 2.60 -33.47 -16.04
C SER A 123 1.49 -32.41 -15.87
N PRO A 124 0.26 -32.78 -15.45
CA PRO A 124 -0.84 -31.84 -15.33
C PRO A 124 -0.55 -30.80 -14.25
N GLN A 125 -0.69 -29.51 -14.58
CA GLN A 125 -0.56 -28.41 -13.61
C GLN A 125 -1.90 -27.83 -13.17
N ARG A 126 -1.99 -27.52 -11.87
CA ARG A 126 -2.97 -26.58 -11.31
C ARG A 126 -2.42 -25.15 -11.44
N HIS A 127 -3.24 -24.28 -12.01
CA HIS A 127 -2.99 -22.84 -12.17
C HIS A 127 -2.58 -22.15 -10.86
N ILE A 128 -1.58 -21.28 -10.93
CA ILE A 128 -1.35 -20.23 -9.93
C ILE A 128 -1.44 -18.89 -10.64
N THR A 129 -2.41 -18.09 -10.23
CA THR A 129 -2.65 -16.73 -10.69
C THR A 129 -1.46 -15.82 -10.35
N SER A 130 -1.20 -14.84 -11.20
CA SER A 130 -0.03 -13.96 -11.12
C SER A 130 0.12 -13.32 -9.74
N THR A 131 1.37 -13.28 -9.29
CA THR A 131 1.90 -12.75 -8.03
C THR A 131 1.58 -11.27 -7.76
N LYS A 132 0.89 -10.56 -8.67
CA LYS A 132 0.36 -9.22 -8.40
C LYS A 132 -0.83 -9.20 -7.46
N THR A 133 -1.45 -10.35 -7.21
CA THR A 133 -2.36 -10.54 -6.07
C THR A 133 -1.76 -11.57 -5.15
N ALA A 134 -0.71 -11.20 -4.41
CA ALA A 134 -0.59 -11.73 -3.06
C ALA A 134 -1.84 -11.26 -2.32
N GLU A 135 -2.94 -12.02 -2.40
CA GLU A 135 -3.82 -12.17 -1.25
C GLU A 135 -2.90 -12.30 -0.04
N ALA A 136 -3.09 -11.46 0.97
CA ALA A 136 -2.23 -11.38 2.14
C ALA A 136 -1.84 -12.81 2.56
N ALA A 137 -0.58 -13.20 2.30
CA ALA A 137 -0.18 -14.58 2.46
C ALA A 137 -0.50 -14.97 3.90
N ALA A 138 -1.39 -15.96 4.07
CA ALA A 138 -1.93 -16.30 5.38
C ALA A 138 -0.79 -16.70 6.31
N THR A 139 -0.64 -16.04 7.45
CA THR A 139 0.43 -16.37 8.40
C THR A 139 0.30 -17.82 8.89
N PHE A 140 1.41 -18.47 9.19
CA PHE A 140 1.39 -19.77 9.84
C PHE A 140 0.78 -19.64 11.25
N SER A 141 -0.11 -20.59 11.60
CA SER A 141 -0.56 -20.73 12.99
C SER A 141 0.56 -21.30 13.86
N ASP A 142 0.53 -21.04 15.16
CA ASP A 142 1.57 -21.57 16.07
C ASP A 142 1.65 -23.10 16.04
N ARG A 143 0.51 -23.79 15.95
CA ARG A 143 0.48 -25.27 15.80
C ARG A 143 1.24 -25.73 14.55
N LEU A 144 1.06 -25.03 13.43
CA LEU A 144 1.74 -25.38 12.18
C LEU A 144 3.24 -25.04 12.27
N LEU A 145 3.60 -23.93 12.92
CA LEU A 145 5.00 -23.60 13.19
C LEU A 145 5.69 -24.66 14.04
N THR A 146 5.07 -25.14 15.12
CA THR A 146 5.60 -26.23 15.94
C THR A 146 5.81 -27.50 15.12
N SER A 147 4.83 -27.86 14.28
CA SER A 147 4.97 -29.02 13.38
C SER A 147 6.13 -28.84 12.40
N MET A 148 6.29 -27.64 11.82
CA MET A 148 7.37 -27.35 10.88
C MET A 148 8.75 -27.40 11.55
N VAL A 149 8.88 -26.90 12.79
CA VAL A 149 10.12 -27.01 13.57
C VAL A 149 10.51 -28.48 13.75
N ALA A 150 9.56 -29.34 14.13
CA ALA A 150 9.81 -30.77 14.29
C ALA A 150 10.25 -31.42 12.96
N THR A 151 9.55 -31.12 11.86
CA THR A 151 9.90 -31.65 10.53
C THR A 151 11.28 -31.16 10.06
N CYS A 152 11.61 -29.88 10.26
CA CYS A 152 12.92 -29.34 9.90
C CYS A 152 14.04 -29.95 10.75
N SER A 153 13.78 -30.22 12.03
CA SER A 153 14.73 -30.86 12.93
C SER A 153 15.07 -32.28 12.46
N LEU A 154 14.06 -33.05 12.04
CA LEU A 154 14.25 -34.39 11.46
C LEU A 154 15.00 -34.36 10.11
N ALA A 155 14.84 -33.27 9.34
CA ALA A 155 15.55 -33.08 8.08
C ALA A 155 17.02 -32.61 8.25
N GLY A 156 17.45 -32.32 9.48
CA GLY A 156 18.81 -31.94 9.84
C GLY A 156 18.98 -30.48 10.24
N LEU A 157 20.01 -30.20 11.06
CA LEU A 157 20.28 -28.87 11.61
C LEU A 157 20.44 -27.76 10.55
N PRO A 158 21.07 -27.98 9.37
CA PRO A 158 21.11 -26.95 8.32
C PRO A 158 19.72 -26.56 7.80
N THR A 159 18.77 -27.51 7.72
CA THR A 159 17.40 -27.24 7.27
C THR A 159 16.62 -26.48 8.35
N LEU A 160 16.86 -26.80 9.62
CA LEU A 160 16.32 -26.05 10.75
C LEU A 160 16.87 -24.61 10.79
N ALA A 161 18.17 -24.42 10.57
CA ALA A 161 18.80 -23.10 10.47
C ALA A 161 18.17 -22.26 9.35
N ALA A 162 17.93 -22.86 8.18
CA ALA A 162 17.25 -22.21 7.06
C ALA A 162 15.82 -21.76 7.43
N PHE A 163 15.08 -22.61 8.15
CA PHE A 163 13.73 -22.28 8.62
C PHE A 163 13.74 -21.11 9.61
N VAL A 164 14.65 -21.13 10.59
CA VAL A 164 14.85 -20.05 11.56
C VAL A 164 15.22 -18.74 10.86
N ALA A 165 16.12 -18.78 9.88
CA ALA A 165 16.50 -17.61 9.11
C ALA A 165 15.28 -16.97 8.40
N CYS A 166 14.41 -17.77 7.78
CA CYS A 166 13.22 -17.25 7.11
C CYS A 166 12.15 -16.72 8.08
N VAL A 167 11.79 -17.48 9.11
CA VAL A 167 10.64 -17.14 9.99
C VAL A 167 11.03 -16.25 11.15
N GLY A 168 12.28 -16.37 11.61
CA GLY A 168 12.83 -15.64 12.74
C GLY A 168 13.62 -14.40 12.37
N ALA A 169 14.30 -14.38 11.22
CA ALA A 169 15.08 -13.23 10.75
C ALA A 169 14.57 -12.59 9.45
N GLY A 170 13.52 -13.15 8.83
CA GLY A 170 12.91 -12.58 7.62
C GLY A 170 13.75 -12.76 6.35
N VAL A 171 14.74 -13.66 6.37
CA VAL A 171 15.70 -13.87 5.30
C VAL A 171 15.03 -14.58 4.12
N GLY A 172 15.19 -14.03 2.92
CA GLY A 172 14.67 -14.62 1.68
C GLY A 172 15.47 -15.84 1.23
N PHE A 173 14.84 -16.72 0.44
CA PHE A 173 15.48 -17.95 -0.05
C PHE A 173 16.70 -17.67 -0.95
N ASP A 174 16.80 -16.47 -1.50
CA ASP A 174 17.88 -16.01 -2.37
C ASP A 174 19.21 -15.78 -1.65
N VAL A 175 19.16 -15.44 -0.36
CA VAL A 175 20.35 -15.12 0.45
C VAL A 175 20.57 -16.11 1.60
N LEU A 176 19.74 -17.14 1.71
CA LEU A 176 19.87 -18.19 2.74
C LEU A 176 21.18 -18.98 2.64
N ARG A 177 21.60 -19.32 1.41
CA ARG A 177 22.75 -20.20 1.16
C ARG A 177 24.00 -19.57 1.77
N GLY A 178 24.84 -20.41 2.38
CA GLY A 178 26.09 -19.97 3.01
C GLY A 178 25.91 -19.21 4.32
N GLY A 179 24.67 -18.93 4.74
CA GLY A 179 24.40 -18.23 5.99
C GLY A 179 24.40 -19.14 7.22
N SER A 180 24.56 -18.53 8.40
CA SER A 180 24.57 -19.23 9.69
C SER A 180 24.04 -18.35 10.83
N CYS A 181 23.57 -18.97 11.91
CA CYS A 181 23.16 -18.24 13.12
C CYS A 181 24.38 -17.90 13.99
N SER A 182 24.35 -16.78 14.69
CA SER A 182 25.36 -16.44 15.71
C SER A 182 25.29 -17.37 16.91
N ALA A 183 26.38 -17.49 17.67
CA ALA A 183 26.46 -18.37 18.84
C ALA A 183 25.44 -18.03 19.95
N ASP A 184 25.09 -16.74 20.09
CA ASP A 184 24.04 -16.27 21.00
C ASP A 184 22.62 -16.38 20.41
N GLY A 185 22.50 -16.79 19.14
CA GLY A 185 21.25 -16.93 18.39
C GLY A 185 20.53 -15.61 18.09
N SER A 186 21.14 -14.47 18.40
CA SER A 186 20.51 -13.15 18.22
C SER A 186 20.51 -12.68 16.77
N LYS A 187 21.35 -13.28 15.92
CA LYS A 187 21.61 -12.86 14.54
C LYS A 187 21.70 -14.05 13.60
N PHE A 188 21.32 -13.83 12.35
CA PHE A 188 21.65 -14.67 11.20
C PHE A 188 22.54 -13.87 10.26
N VAL A 189 23.69 -14.41 9.87
CA VAL A 189 24.61 -13.78 8.92
C VAL A 189 24.46 -14.51 7.59
N ASP A 190 24.11 -13.79 6.53
CA ASP A 190 23.96 -14.39 5.19
C ASP A 190 25.30 -14.56 4.45
N GLN A 191 25.28 -15.17 3.26
CA GLN A 191 26.48 -15.35 2.41
C GLN A 191 27.22 -14.04 2.05
N HIS A 192 26.55 -12.89 2.14
CA HIS A 192 27.15 -11.60 1.84
C HIS A 192 27.73 -10.92 3.09
N GLY A 193 27.66 -11.59 4.25
CA GLY A 193 28.06 -11.03 5.53
C GLY A 193 27.04 -10.04 6.11
N GLN A 194 25.87 -9.89 5.49
CA GLN A 194 24.82 -9.04 6.03
C GLN A 194 24.18 -9.74 7.23
N THR A 195 24.05 -8.97 8.31
CA THR A 195 23.49 -9.44 9.57
C THR A 195 22.00 -9.14 9.64
N HIS A 196 21.20 -10.16 9.93
CA HIS A 196 19.76 -10.10 10.10
C HIS A 196 19.40 -10.46 11.54
N ARG A 197 18.57 -9.65 12.20
CA ARG A 197 18.22 -9.88 13.60
C ARG A 197 17.18 -10.99 13.74
N VAL A 198 17.43 -11.93 14.64
CA VAL A 198 16.49 -13.00 14.97
C VAL A 198 15.52 -12.53 16.06
N VAL A 199 14.22 -12.62 15.78
CA VAL A 199 13.15 -12.33 16.75
C VAL A 199 13.32 -13.21 17.99
N ALA A 200 13.16 -12.62 19.18
CA ALA A 200 13.45 -13.24 20.48
C ALA A 200 12.92 -14.68 20.63
N ARG A 201 11.68 -14.94 20.20
CA ARG A 201 11.06 -16.26 20.30
C ARG A 201 11.78 -17.38 19.53
N TRP A 202 12.64 -17.04 18.58
CA TRP A 202 13.41 -17.97 17.76
C TRP A 202 14.87 -18.09 18.19
N GLN A 203 15.35 -17.28 19.14
CA GLN A 203 16.78 -17.21 19.48
C GLN A 203 17.30 -18.50 20.11
N GLU A 204 16.51 -19.21 20.92
CA GLU A 204 16.90 -20.52 21.45
C GLU A 204 17.11 -21.54 20.32
N LEU A 205 16.17 -21.57 19.35
CA LEU A 205 16.28 -22.45 18.20
C LEU A 205 17.46 -22.05 17.31
N ALA A 206 17.70 -20.75 17.11
CA ALA A 206 18.86 -20.24 16.40
C ALA A 206 20.18 -20.68 17.06
N ARG A 207 20.28 -20.57 18.40
CA ARG A 207 21.43 -21.05 19.19
C ARG A 207 21.69 -22.53 18.98
N SER A 208 20.65 -23.36 18.95
CA SER A 208 20.80 -24.79 18.68
C SER A 208 21.38 -25.11 17.30
N THR A 209 21.36 -24.16 16.37
CA THR A 209 21.82 -24.31 14.97
C THR A 209 23.06 -23.49 14.62
N HIS A 210 23.68 -22.76 15.55
CA HIS A 210 24.75 -21.79 15.26
C HIS A 210 25.98 -22.37 14.53
N ALA A 211 26.33 -23.62 14.81
CA ALA A 211 27.46 -24.30 14.16
C ALA A 211 27.13 -24.83 12.75
N SER A 212 25.88 -24.71 12.30
CA SER A 212 25.43 -25.19 10.99
C SER A 212 25.39 -24.06 9.97
N VAL A 213 25.99 -24.31 8.80
CA VAL A 213 25.87 -23.45 7.62
C VAL A 213 24.73 -23.97 6.75
N VAL A 214 23.89 -23.06 6.27
CA VAL A 214 22.79 -23.40 5.35
C VAL A 214 23.36 -23.72 3.97
N ASP A 215 23.49 -25.00 3.65
CA ASP A 215 23.89 -25.45 2.31
C ASP A 215 22.71 -25.45 1.30
N GLU A 216 23.03 -25.64 0.02
CA GLU A 216 22.03 -25.66 -1.05
C GLU A 216 21.01 -26.80 -0.86
N ALA A 217 21.47 -27.95 -0.38
CA ALA A 217 20.60 -29.10 -0.14
C ALA A 217 19.60 -28.82 0.99
N ALA A 218 20.00 -28.09 2.03
CA ALA A 218 19.18 -27.70 3.16
C ALA A 218 18.08 -26.72 2.76
N ALA A 219 18.43 -25.71 1.94
CA ALA A 219 17.46 -24.78 1.39
C ALA A 219 16.44 -25.49 0.50
N LEU A 220 16.90 -26.41 -0.36
CA LEU A 220 16.01 -27.23 -1.20
C LEU A 220 15.13 -28.17 -0.37
N ARG A 221 15.66 -28.80 0.68
CA ARG A 221 14.87 -29.60 1.63
C ARG A 221 13.75 -28.76 2.23
N LEU A 222 14.06 -27.58 2.77
CA LEU A 222 13.07 -26.67 3.34
C LEU A 222 11.95 -26.33 2.33
N ILE A 223 12.33 -25.99 1.09
CA ILE A 223 11.37 -25.68 0.02
C ILE A 223 10.45 -26.88 -0.26
N ASN A 224 10.97 -28.10 -0.17
CA ASN A 224 10.24 -29.33 -0.44
C ASN A 224 9.46 -29.89 0.76
N LEU A 225 9.60 -29.31 1.98
CA LEU A 225 8.90 -29.80 3.17
C LEU A 225 7.38 -29.61 3.12
N LEU A 226 6.85 -28.76 2.24
CA LEU A 226 5.41 -28.65 2.01
C LEU A 226 5.01 -29.31 0.69
N PRO A 227 4.31 -30.46 0.72
CA PRO A 227 3.98 -31.23 -0.49
C PRO A 227 3.03 -30.51 -1.47
N HIS A 228 2.46 -29.35 -1.10
CA HIS A 228 1.41 -28.69 -1.89
C HIS A 228 1.57 -27.17 -2.06
N SER A 229 2.68 -26.58 -1.59
CA SER A 229 2.89 -25.14 -1.63
C SER A 229 3.95 -24.77 -2.66
N HIS A 230 3.62 -23.88 -3.61
CA HIS A 230 4.60 -23.34 -4.54
C HIS A 230 5.71 -22.59 -3.77
N PRO A 231 7.01 -22.73 -4.13
CA PRO A 231 8.12 -22.15 -3.36
C PRO A 231 7.96 -20.65 -3.07
N VAL A 232 7.49 -19.88 -4.06
CA VAL A 232 7.25 -18.42 -3.90
C VAL A 232 6.09 -18.13 -2.94
N ALA A 233 5.03 -18.95 -2.97
CA ALA A 233 3.90 -18.77 -2.06
C ALA A 233 4.31 -19.14 -0.63
N PHE A 234 5.10 -20.21 -0.49
CA PHE A 234 5.66 -20.64 0.78
C PHE A 234 6.62 -19.60 1.37
N GLU A 235 7.56 -19.08 0.58
CA GLU A 235 8.46 -17.99 0.97
C GLU A 235 7.67 -16.75 1.41
N ALA A 236 6.64 -16.36 0.66
CA ALA A 236 5.76 -15.26 1.02
C ALA A 236 5.03 -15.51 2.35
N GLN A 237 4.65 -16.76 2.63
CA GLN A 237 4.00 -17.17 3.87
C GLN A 237 4.94 -17.11 5.08
N LEU A 238 6.18 -17.59 4.93
CA LEU A 238 7.22 -17.51 5.96
C LEU A 238 7.51 -16.04 6.30
N HIS A 239 7.71 -15.22 5.27
CA HIS A 239 7.98 -13.79 5.43
C HIS A 239 6.78 -13.03 6.01
N ALA A 240 5.54 -13.36 5.63
CA ALA A 240 4.34 -12.79 6.25
C ALA A 240 4.25 -13.16 7.74
N THR A 241 4.62 -14.40 8.09
CA THR A 241 4.67 -14.87 9.48
C THR A 241 5.76 -14.14 10.27
N PHE A 242 6.94 -13.91 9.69
CA PHE A 242 7.97 -13.07 10.29
C PHE A 242 7.45 -11.66 10.57
N LEU A 243 6.89 -10.99 9.57
CA LEU A 243 6.36 -9.64 9.70
C LEU A 243 5.25 -9.53 10.77
N ALA A 244 4.38 -10.54 10.88
CA ALA A 244 3.33 -10.56 11.90
C ALA A 244 3.91 -10.67 13.32
N GLN A 245 4.96 -11.46 13.52
CA GLN A 245 5.64 -11.54 14.82
C GLN A 245 6.34 -10.24 15.17
N VAL A 246 7.02 -9.63 14.20
CA VAL A 246 7.69 -8.34 14.41
C VAL A 246 6.68 -7.25 14.73
N ALA A 247 5.50 -7.25 14.07
CA ALA A 247 4.42 -6.31 14.35
C ALA A 247 3.81 -6.47 15.75
N SER A 248 3.92 -7.66 16.36
CA SER A 248 3.44 -7.93 17.73
C SER A 248 4.46 -7.63 18.82
N LEU A 249 5.67 -7.18 18.49
CA LEU A 249 6.66 -6.83 19.49
C LEU A 249 6.27 -5.52 20.19
N HIS A 250 6.47 -5.48 21.51
CA HIS A 250 6.24 -4.29 22.35
C HIS A 250 7.47 -3.38 22.36
N ILE A 251 7.97 -3.03 21.18
CA ILE A 251 9.06 -2.09 20.98
C ILE A 251 8.60 -0.96 20.05
N PRO A 252 9.19 0.24 20.15
CA PRO A 252 8.85 1.34 19.26
C PRO A 252 8.90 0.94 17.79
N LEU A 253 7.93 1.38 17.00
CA LEU A 253 7.87 1.05 15.57
C LEU A 253 9.12 1.55 14.82
N ALA A 254 9.63 2.74 15.18
CA ALA A 254 10.85 3.29 14.60
C ALA A 254 12.06 2.38 14.89
N THR A 255 12.21 1.92 16.12
CA THR A 255 13.22 0.93 16.53
C THR A 255 13.02 -0.40 15.83
N THR A 256 11.79 -0.88 15.73
CA THR A 256 11.42 -2.11 15.01
C THR A 256 11.88 -2.07 13.56
N MET A 257 11.59 -0.97 12.87
CA MET A 257 11.98 -0.81 11.46
C MET A 257 13.49 -0.78 11.27
N ARG A 258 14.22 -0.11 12.18
CA ARG A 258 15.70 -0.08 12.16
C ARG A 258 16.31 -1.45 12.47
N LEU A 259 15.90 -2.08 13.57
CA LEU A 259 16.46 -3.35 14.06
C LEU A 259 16.23 -4.53 13.10
N TYR A 260 15.08 -4.56 12.42
CA TYR A 260 14.73 -5.66 11.52
C TYR A 260 14.83 -5.27 10.04
N GLY A 261 15.36 -4.10 9.71
CA GLY A 261 15.54 -3.64 8.33
C GLY A 261 14.22 -3.57 7.53
N ILE A 262 13.10 -3.24 8.19
CA ILE A 262 11.79 -3.22 7.55
C ILE A 262 11.65 -1.97 6.69
N HIS A 263 11.53 -2.16 5.38
CA HIS A 263 11.26 -1.09 4.43
C HIS A 263 9.76 -0.79 4.28
N HIS A 264 9.44 0.35 3.66
CA HIS A 264 8.05 0.80 3.42
C HIS A 264 7.13 -0.28 2.80
N SER A 265 7.63 -1.06 1.84
CA SER A 265 6.86 -2.14 1.20
C SER A 265 6.55 -3.31 2.14
N GLN A 266 7.41 -3.57 3.12
CA GLN A 266 7.21 -4.56 4.17
C GLN A 266 6.28 -4.02 5.25
N LEU A 267 6.41 -2.74 5.64
CA LEU A 267 5.46 -2.11 6.56
C LEU A 267 4.03 -2.12 6.00
N GLY A 268 3.86 -1.87 4.69
CA GLY A 268 2.55 -2.00 4.02
C GLY A 268 1.95 -3.39 4.16
N ARG A 269 2.77 -4.44 4.13
CA ARG A 269 2.34 -5.83 4.36
C ARG A 269 2.02 -6.11 5.82
N MET A 270 2.81 -5.59 6.76
CA MET A 270 2.50 -5.64 8.21
C MET A 270 1.15 -4.99 8.50
N VAL A 271 0.88 -3.82 7.92
CA VAL A 271 -0.40 -3.13 8.06
C VAL A 271 -1.54 -3.99 7.50
N ALA A 272 -1.36 -4.63 6.35
CA ALA A 272 -2.37 -5.51 5.77
C ALA A 272 -2.69 -6.73 6.65
N THR A 273 -1.69 -7.34 7.31
CA THR A 273 -1.92 -8.42 8.26
C THR A 273 -2.53 -7.93 9.58
N THR A 274 -2.22 -6.71 9.99
CA THR A 274 -2.65 -6.13 11.27
C THR A 274 -4.06 -5.54 11.22
N LEU A 275 -4.49 -4.94 10.10
CA LEU A 275 -5.80 -4.28 9.96
C LEU A 275 -7.02 -5.23 10.09
N GLY A 276 -6.79 -6.54 10.21
CA GLY A 276 -7.83 -7.53 10.53
C GLY A 276 -7.88 -7.94 12.02
N GLN A 277 -6.91 -7.53 12.83
CA GLN A 277 -6.88 -7.83 14.26
C GLN A 277 -7.79 -6.85 15.00
N LYS A 278 -8.77 -7.36 15.76
CA LYS A 278 -9.57 -6.52 16.66
C LYS A 278 -8.67 -6.08 17.81
N VAL A 279 -8.54 -4.77 17.99
CA VAL A 279 -7.97 -4.18 19.20
C VAL A 279 -8.88 -4.57 20.37
N THR A 280 -8.33 -5.20 21.40
CA THR A 280 -9.11 -5.59 22.59
C THR A 280 -9.28 -4.39 23.54
N ASP A 281 -10.33 -4.42 24.37
CA ASP A 281 -10.53 -3.39 25.39
C ASP A 281 -9.40 -3.36 26.43
N GLU A 282 -8.74 -4.50 26.63
CA GLU A 282 -7.53 -4.63 27.46
C GLU A 282 -6.34 -3.88 26.86
N GLN A 283 -6.09 -4.00 25.56
CA GLN A 283 -5.06 -3.20 24.87
C GLN A 283 -5.35 -1.69 24.97
N ARG A 284 -6.63 -1.30 24.98
CA ARG A 284 -7.05 0.08 25.21
C ARG A 284 -6.91 0.53 26.67
N ARG A 285 -7.04 -0.39 27.64
CA ARG A 285 -6.77 -0.12 29.06
C ARG A 285 -5.29 0.07 29.34
N LEU A 286 -4.42 -0.77 28.78
CA LEU A 286 -2.96 -0.65 28.91
C LEU A 286 -2.42 0.69 28.38
N LEU A 287 -3.09 1.30 27.39
CA LEU A 287 -2.80 2.65 26.91
C LEU A 287 -3.28 3.76 27.86
N ARG A 288 -4.31 3.51 28.69
CA ARG A 288 -4.84 4.47 29.66
C ARG A 288 -3.98 4.56 30.90
N ASP A 289 -3.53 3.42 31.42
CA ASP A 289 -2.89 3.38 32.75
C ASP A 289 -1.45 3.93 32.74
N GLY A 290 -0.91 4.34 31.58
CA GLY A 290 0.45 4.87 31.45
C GLY A 290 1.55 3.89 31.90
N SER A 291 1.18 2.67 32.28
CA SER A 291 2.06 1.64 32.82
C SER A 291 2.67 0.89 31.64
N GLY A 292 3.75 1.43 31.10
CA GLY A 292 4.72 0.58 30.45
C GLY A 292 5.14 -0.52 31.43
N ALA A 293 5.12 -1.77 30.96
CA ALA A 293 5.49 -3.01 31.67
C ALA A 293 4.45 -3.58 32.65
N ILE A 294 3.83 -4.71 32.29
CA ILE A 294 4.30 -6.08 32.59
C ILE A 294 3.43 -7.07 31.80
N ALA A 295 4.07 -8.13 31.34
CA ALA A 295 3.58 -9.24 30.52
C ALA A 295 2.12 -9.69 30.72
N VAL A 296 1.37 -9.80 29.60
CA VAL A 296 0.54 -10.99 29.31
C VAL A 296 0.57 -11.25 27.80
N CYS A 297 1.39 -12.20 27.36
CA CYS A 297 1.02 -12.98 26.18
C CYS A 297 -0.25 -13.75 26.54
N PRO A 298 -1.30 -13.81 25.72
CA PRO A 298 -2.38 -14.74 25.97
C PRO A 298 -1.82 -16.15 25.79
N ALA A 299 -1.46 -16.80 26.89
CA ALA A 299 -1.40 -18.23 26.96
C ALA A 299 -2.82 -18.76 26.64
N THR A 300 -2.88 -19.55 25.59
CA THR A 300 -3.89 -20.58 25.30
C THR A 300 -4.91 -20.84 26.41
N SER A 301 -6.18 -20.45 26.21
CA SER A 301 -7.28 -21.10 26.91
C SER A 301 -7.58 -22.43 26.23
N THR A 302 -7.48 -23.49 27.01
CA THR A 302 -7.89 -24.85 26.68
C THR A 302 -9.40 -25.01 26.87
N LEU A 303 -10.02 -25.69 25.89
CA LEU A 303 -11.25 -26.52 25.98
C LEU A 303 -12.50 -25.96 26.70
N GLY A 304 -13.58 -25.77 25.93
CA GLY A 304 -14.94 -25.80 26.48
C GLY A 304 -16.04 -25.28 25.56
N SER A 305 -16.69 -26.20 24.84
CA SER A 305 -18.07 -26.12 24.29
C SER A 305 -18.46 -25.03 23.27
N ASN A 306 -18.87 -25.48 22.08
CA ASN A 306 -19.59 -24.71 21.05
C ASN A 306 -20.88 -24.06 21.58
N PRO A 307 -21.17 -22.79 21.21
CA PRO A 307 -22.52 -22.30 21.07
C PRO A 307 -22.92 -22.15 19.58
N PRO A 308 -24.22 -22.12 19.25
CA PRO A 308 -24.72 -22.31 17.90
C PRO A 308 -24.55 -21.07 17.02
N ALA A 309 -24.47 -21.35 15.72
CA ALA A 309 -24.39 -20.37 14.65
C ALA A 309 -25.66 -19.49 14.57
N SER A 310 -25.52 -18.18 14.77
CA SER A 310 -26.38 -17.16 14.16
C SER A 310 -25.81 -15.76 14.40
N GLY A 311 -25.55 -15.00 13.34
CA GLY A 311 -25.11 -13.61 13.46
C GLY A 311 -24.51 -13.05 12.18
N VAL A 312 -25.38 -12.61 11.28
CA VAL A 312 -25.09 -11.99 9.98
C VAL A 312 -24.13 -10.81 10.13
N SER A 313 -22.90 -10.91 9.60
CA SER A 313 -22.01 -9.76 9.37
C SER A 313 -21.89 -9.51 7.86
N GLY A 314 -22.65 -8.54 7.35
CA GLY A 314 -22.57 -8.05 5.98
C GLY A 314 -21.29 -7.24 5.74
N GLY A 315 -20.18 -7.93 5.48
CA GLY A 315 -19.01 -7.32 4.88
C GLY A 315 -19.33 -6.97 3.43
N VAL A 316 -19.28 -5.68 3.08
CA VAL A 316 -19.42 -5.21 1.69
C VAL A 316 -18.24 -5.76 0.88
N ARG A 317 -18.45 -6.93 0.29
CA ARG A 317 -17.58 -7.56 -0.70
C ARG A 317 -17.58 -6.63 -1.91
N VAL A 318 -16.49 -5.89 -2.13
CA VAL A 318 -16.26 -5.23 -3.42
C VAL A 318 -16.04 -6.35 -4.44
N LYS A 319 -17.12 -6.83 -5.06
CA LYS A 319 -17.06 -7.81 -6.16
C LYS A 319 -16.16 -7.23 -7.26
N ARG A 320 -15.08 -7.95 -7.59
CA ARG A 320 -14.35 -7.69 -8.84
C ARG A 320 -15.32 -7.88 -9.99
N LEU A 321 -15.45 -6.85 -10.82
CA LEU A 321 -16.23 -6.90 -12.05
C LEU A 321 -15.56 -7.91 -12.99
N THR A 322 -16.33 -8.90 -13.41
CA THR A 322 -15.92 -9.90 -14.38
C THR A 322 -15.62 -9.26 -15.74
N ALA A 323 -14.82 -9.90 -16.59
CA ALA A 323 -14.52 -9.39 -17.94
C ALA A 323 -15.80 -9.17 -18.79
N SER A 324 -16.85 -9.96 -18.55
CA SER A 324 -18.16 -9.78 -19.18
C SER A 324 -18.90 -8.55 -18.65
N GLU A 325 -18.78 -8.22 -17.35
CA GLU A 325 -19.30 -6.97 -16.77
C GLU A 325 -18.49 -5.75 -17.20
N MET A 326 -17.18 -5.89 -17.39
CA MET A 326 -16.35 -4.84 -18.00
C MET A 326 -16.70 -4.61 -19.47
N ARG A 327 -16.97 -5.67 -20.25
CA ARG A 327 -17.49 -5.57 -21.62
C ARG A 327 -18.90 -5.00 -21.64
N ARG A 328 -19.79 -5.38 -20.72
CA ARG A 328 -21.12 -4.78 -20.57
C ARG A 328 -21.03 -3.32 -20.14
N ARG A 329 -20.06 -2.93 -19.31
CA ARG A 329 -19.82 -1.53 -18.94
C ARG A 329 -19.22 -0.73 -20.09
N ALA A 330 -18.26 -1.28 -20.83
CA ALA A 330 -17.65 -0.65 -21.99
C ALA A 330 -18.65 -0.52 -23.15
N LYS A 331 -19.47 -1.56 -23.39
CA LYS A 331 -20.58 -1.54 -24.34
C LYS A 331 -21.67 -0.55 -23.88
N ARG A 332 -22.09 -0.58 -22.60
CA ARG A 332 -22.99 0.45 -22.05
C ARG A 332 -22.37 1.85 -22.05
N ALA A 333 -21.05 2.01 -22.01
CA ALA A 333 -20.37 3.31 -22.05
C ALA A 333 -20.25 3.83 -23.49
N ALA A 334 -20.03 2.93 -24.46
CA ALA A 334 -20.07 3.23 -25.89
C ALA A 334 -21.51 3.53 -26.36
N GLU A 335 -22.51 2.76 -25.89
CA GLU A 335 -23.94 3.00 -26.13
C GLU A 335 -24.44 4.27 -25.41
N ARG A 336 -23.89 4.61 -24.23
CA ARG A 336 -24.18 5.88 -23.52
C ARG A 336 -23.49 7.10 -24.12
N GLY A 337 -22.43 6.94 -24.91
CA GLY A 337 -21.80 8.05 -25.63
C GLY A 337 -22.72 8.74 -26.65
N ALA A 338 -23.85 8.10 -27.01
CA ALA A 338 -24.83 8.61 -27.96
C ALA A 338 -25.96 9.43 -27.31
N THR A 339 -26.13 9.42 -25.98
CA THR A 339 -27.22 10.15 -25.28
C THR A 339 -26.67 10.93 -24.09
N VAL A 340 -26.93 12.23 -24.03
CA VAL A 340 -26.52 13.09 -22.90
C VAL A 340 -27.33 12.66 -21.66
N PRO A 341 -26.70 12.17 -20.58
CA PRO A 341 -27.42 11.77 -19.37
C PRO A 341 -28.07 12.97 -18.69
N GLU A 342 -29.32 12.83 -18.24
CA GLU A 342 -29.96 13.86 -17.43
C GLU A 342 -29.36 13.93 -16.01
N PHE A 343 -29.30 15.13 -15.45
CA PHE A 343 -28.85 15.35 -14.07
C PHE A 343 -29.88 14.84 -13.06
N SER A 344 -29.38 14.34 -11.93
CA SER A 344 -30.21 14.11 -10.74
C SER A 344 -30.92 15.40 -10.32
N ASP A 345 -32.18 15.29 -9.90
CA ASP A 345 -33.03 16.39 -9.44
C ASP A 345 -32.39 17.24 -8.32
N VAL A 346 -31.50 16.66 -7.52
CA VAL A 346 -30.79 17.36 -6.42
C VAL A 346 -29.70 18.29 -6.94
N VAL A 347 -29.03 17.95 -8.04
CA VAL A 347 -27.85 18.68 -8.55
C VAL A 347 -28.20 19.54 -9.75
N ARG A 348 -29.27 19.20 -10.49
CA ARG A 348 -29.76 19.95 -11.66
C ARG A 348 -29.88 21.46 -11.43
N PRO A 349 -30.55 21.95 -10.36
CA PRO A 349 -30.68 23.40 -10.14
C PRO A 349 -29.34 24.09 -9.87
N LEU A 350 -28.40 23.38 -9.24
CA LEU A 350 -27.07 23.90 -8.93
C LEU A 350 -26.18 24.02 -10.17
N ILE A 351 -26.35 23.13 -11.16
CA ILE A 351 -25.59 23.16 -12.41
C ILE A 351 -26.20 24.17 -13.38
N GLU A 352 -27.53 24.24 -13.47
CA GLU A 352 -28.23 25.17 -14.34
C GLU A 352 -28.00 26.62 -13.90
N GLY A 353 -28.13 26.89 -12.60
CA GLY A 353 -27.91 28.22 -12.01
C GLY A 353 -26.46 28.60 -11.73
N TYR A 354 -25.47 27.77 -12.14
CA TYR A 354 -24.06 28.12 -11.96
C TYR A 354 -23.60 29.09 -13.03
N VAL A 355 -23.05 30.22 -12.59
CA VAL A 355 -22.28 31.17 -13.41
C VAL A 355 -21.01 31.51 -12.62
N PRO A 356 -19.80 31.36 -13.19
CA PRO A 356 -18.57 31.76 -12.50
C PRO A 356 -18.46 33.29 -12.39
N ASP A 357 -18.09 33.79 -11.20
CA ASP A 357 -17.89 35.24 -10.97
C ASP A 357 -16.73 35.83 -11.81
N SER A 358 -15.84 34.98 -12.32
CA SER A 358 -14.63 35.37 -13.04
C SER A 358 -14.81 35.43 -14.56
N MET A 359 -16.04 35.39 -15.07
CA MET A 359 -16.33 35.39 -16.52
C MET A 359 -17.40 36.41 -16.85
N ASP A 360 -17.25 37.07 -17.99
CA ASP A 360 -18.29 37.91 -18.57
C ASP A 360 -19.39 37.06 -19.24
N ASP A 361 -20.56 37.67 -19.40
CA ASP A 361 -21.75 36.97 -19.93
C ASP A 361 -21.53 36.43 -21.34
N ALA A 362 -20.76 37.14 -22.17
CA ALA A 362 -20.46 36.72 -23.54
C ALA A 362 -19.61 35.45 -23.59
N THR A 363 -18.55 35.37 -22.77
CA THR A 363 -17.73 34.15 -22.67
C THR A 363 -18.53 33.00 -22.05
N TRP A 364 -19.36 33.28 -21.05
CA TRP A 364 -20.16 32.25 -20.40
C TRP A 364 -21.21 31.63 -21.32
N GLN A 365 -21.79 32.40 -22.26
CA GLN A 365 -22.70 31.85 -23.28
C GLN A 365 -22.02 30.79 -24.16
N VAL A 366 -20.71 30.92 -24.40
CA VAL A 366 -19.93 29.96 -25.21
C VAL A 366 -19.46 28.77 -24.37
N VAL A 367 -18.92 29.03 -23.17
CA VAL A 367 -18.28 28.02 -22.31
C VAL A 367 -19.30 27.22 -21.48
N GLY A 368 -20.37 27.87 -21.02
CA GLY A 368 -21.36 27.29 -20.12
C GLY A 368 -22.04 26.02 -20.64
N PRO A 369 -22.49 25.97 -21.91
CA PRO A 369 -23.07 24.75 -22.49
C PRO A 369 -22.10 23.55 -22.43
N VAL A 370 -20.83 23.76 -22.78
CA VAL A 370 -19.81 22.70 -22.79
C VAL A 370 -19.48 22.24 -21.37
N LEU A 371 -19.40 23.16 -20.41
CA LEU A 371 -19.23 22.81 -19.00
C LEU A 371 -20.35 21.89 -18.51
N ARG A 372 -21.60 22.24 -18.83
CA ARG A 372 -22.77 21.42 -18.46
C ARG A 372 -22.72 20.05 -19.14
N GLU A 373 -22.40 20.00 -20.42
CA GLU A 373 -22.27 18.75 -21.16
C GLU A 373 -21.18 17.82 -20.60
N VAL A 374 -20.01 18.36 -20.25
CA VAL A 374 -18.92 17.62 -19.59
C VAL A 374 -19.39 17.05 -18.24
N LEU A 375 -20.06 17.85 -17.42
CA LEU A 375 -20.56 17.40 -16.11
C LEU A 375 -21.66 16.35 -16.23
N ALA A 376 -22.52 16.47 -17.24
CA ALA A 376 -23.58 15.49 -17.54
C ALA A 376 -22.97 14.14 -17.94
N ARG A 377 -22.07 14.15 -18.94
CA ARG A 377 -21.40 12.92 -19.42
C ARG A 377 -20.46 12.31 -18.37
N ALA A 378 -19.90 13.10 -17.46
CA ALA A 378 -19.11 12.61 -16.34
C ALA A 378 -19.94 12.05 -15.16
N GLU A 379 -21.27 12.02 -15.29
CA GLU A 379 -22.25 11.55 -14.29
C GLU A 379 -22.01 12.20 -12.90
N VAL A 380 -21.83 13.53 -12.86
CA VAL A 380 -21.62 14.26 -11.60
C VAL A 380 -22.94 14.38 -10.83
N GLY A 381 -23.25 13.36 -10.02
CA GLY A 381 -24.53 13.22 -9.33
C GLY A 381 -24.60 13.73 -7.88
N THR A 382 -23.53 14.30 -7.32
CA THR A 382 -23.54 14.79 -5.92
C THR A 382 -23.10 16.25 -5.82
N VAL A 383 -23.66 16.99 -4.87
CA VAL A 383 -23.30 18.39 -4.57
C VAL A 383 -21.80 18.55 -4.30
N GLU A 384 -21.19 17.60 -3.60
CA GLU A 384 -19.76 17.59 -3.32
C GLU A 384 -18.90 17.40 -4.57
N SER A 385 -19.30 16.48 -5.46
CA SER A 385 -18.61 16.26 -6.72
C SER A 385 -18.74 17.49 -7.64
N PHE A 386 -19.91 18.12 -7.70
CA PHE A 386 -20.10 19.37 -8.44
C PHE A 386 -19.17 20.49 -7.92
N ARG A 387 -19.18 20.74 -6.61
CA ARG A 387 -18.29 21.74 -5.97
C ARG A 387 -16.81 21.45 -6.23
N LYS A 388 -16.42 20.17 -6.29
CA LYS A 388 -15.04 19.75 -6.55
C LYS A 388 -14.60 20.07 -7.97
N PHE A 389 -15.46 19.86 -8.97
CA PHE A 389 -15.08 19.95 -10.38
C PHE A 389 -15.33 21.33 -11.01
N ARG A 390 -16.38 22.05 -10.61
CA ARG A 390 -16.86 23.26 -11.31
C ARG A 390 -15.79 24.33 -11.52
N GLY A 391 -14.97 24.61 -10.52
CA GLY A 391 -13.97 25.69 -10.58
C GLY A 391 -12.80 25.37 -11.51
N ALA A 392 -12.29 24.14 -11.43
CA ALA A 392 -11.18 23.71 -12.28
C ALA A 392 -11.61 23.58 -13.76
N LEU A 393 -12.83 23.09 -14.00
CA LEU A 393 -13.38 22.97 -15.35
C LEU A 393 -13.70 24.34 -15.96
N ALA A 394 -14.28 25.26 -15.19
CA ALA A 394 -14.57 26.61 -15.66
C ALA A 394 -13.28 27.35 -16.04
N ALA A 395 -12.27 27.38 -15.15
CA ALA A 395 -10.99 28.04 -15.43
C ALA A 395 -10.27 27.43 -16.66
N TYR A 396 -10.35 26.12 -16.84
CA TYR A 396 -9.80 25.44 -18.00
C TYR A 396 -10.48 25.87 -19.31
N LEU A 397 -11.81 25.86 -19.35
CA LEU A 397 -12.57 26.21 -20.54
C LEU A 397 -12.42 27.69 -20.91
N LEU A 398 -12.35 28.57 -19.92
CA LEU A 398 -12.05 30.00 -20.13
C LEU A 398 -10.70 30.18 -20.80
N TRP A 399 -9.65 29.57 -20.24
CA TRP A 399 -8.30 29.67 -20.82
C TRP A 399 -8.28 29.20 -22.27
N ARG A 400 -8.95 28.08 -22.60
CA ARG A 400 -9.05 27.59 -23.98
C ARG A 400 -9.80 28.55 -24.90
N HIS A 401 -10.88 29.15 -24.41
CA HIS A 401 -11.66 30.12 -25.16
C HIS A 401 -10.82 31.36 -25.50
N GLU A 402 -10.09 31.90 -24.51
CA GLU A 402 -9.19 33.05 -24.69
C GLU A 402 -8.06 32.76 -25.70
N HIS A 403 -7.54 31.54 -25.71
CA HIS A 403 -6.48 31.10 -26.64
C HIS A 403 -7.03 30.64 -28.00
N ARG A 404 -8.33 30.84 -28.27
CA ARG A 404 -9.04 30.46 -29.50
C ARG A 404 -8.87 28.99 -29.90
N GLU A 405 -8.74 28.12 -28.91
CA GLU A 405 -8.64 26.69 -29.12
C GLU A 405 -10.03 26.05 -29.20
N GLY A 406 -10.13 24.87 -29.84
CA GLY A 406 -11.41 24.18 -30.01
C GLY A 406 -12.08 23.83 -28.67
N ILE A 407 -13.31 24.32 -28.45
CA ILE A 407 -14.11 24.12 -27.24
C ILE A 407 -15.07 22.92 -27.37
N SER A 408 -15.04 22.21 -28.50
CA SER A 408 -15.83 21.00 -28.65
C SER A 408 -15.38 19.91 -27.66
N LEU A 409 -16.35 19.16 -27.14
CA LEU A 409 -16.13 18.15 -26.10
C LEU A 409 -15.00 17.16 -26.44
N ASP A 410 -14.96 16.68 -27.68
CA ASP A 410 -13.97 15.71 -28.17
C ASP A 410 -12.56 16.26 -28.18
N VAL A 411 -12.40 17.59 -28.21
CA VAL A 411 -11.11 18.30 -28.22
C VAL A 411 -10.72 18.75 -26.81
N VAL A 412 -11.70 19.19 -26.01
CA VAL A 412 -11.52 19.68 -24.63
C VAL A 412 -11.11 18.57 -23.67
N MET A 413 -11.67 17.37 -23.79
CA MET A 413 -11.39 16.30 -22.83
C MET A 413 -10.24 15.37 -23.25
N ARG A 414 -9.36 15.81 -24.15
CA ARG A 414 -8.13 15.09 -24.54
C ARG A 414 -7.01 15.32 -23.53
N ALA A 415 -6.21 14.28 -23.28
CA ALA A 415 -5.05 14.41 -22.39
C ALA A 415 -4.07 15.51 -22.81
N SER A 416 -3.80 15.66 -24.12
CA SER A 416 -2.91 16.71 -24.63
C SER A 416 -3.43 18.10 -24.31
N ALA A 417 -4.73 18.34 -24.48
CA ALA A 417 -5.33 19.63 -24.22
C ALA A 417 -5.35 20.00 -22.72
N ILE A 418 -5.41 19.00 -21.83
CA ILE A 418 -5.27 19.20 -20.38
C ILE A 418 -3.79 19.47 -20.04
N ASP A 419 -2.86 18.76 -20.69
CA ASP A 419 -1.42 18.97 -20.54
C ASP A 419 -1.03 20.41 -20.92
N ASP A 420 -1.55 20.92 -22.04
CA ASP A 420 -1.28 22.28 -22.52
C ASP A 420 -1.75 23.35 -21.55
N TYR A 421 -2.96 23.19 -20.97
CA TYR A 421 -3.46 24.10 -19.93
C TYR A 421 -2.61 24.08 -18.67
N VAL A 422 -2.20 22.90 -18.21
CA VAL A 422 -1.37 22.78 -17.00
C VAL A 422 0.02 23.40 -17.21
N ALA A 423 0.56 23.29 -18.43
CA ALA A 423 1.86 23.84 -18.79
C ALA A 423 1.83 25.36 -19.00
N HIS A 424 0.81 25.88 -19.70
CA HIS A 424 0.80 27.26 -20.21
C HIS A 424 -0.31 28.13 -19.59
N GLY A 425 -1.45 27.55 -19.21
CA GLY A 425 -2.60 28.27 -18.67
C GLY A 425 -2.66 28.41 -17.15
N MET A 426 -1.68 27.86 -16.45
CA MET A 426 -1.63 27.90 -14.98
C MET A 426 -0.33 28.50 -14.43
N GLY A 427 0.34 29.39 -15.18
CA GLY A 427 1.63 29.98 -14.81
C GLY A 427 1.64 30.69 -13.46
N GLU A 428 0.54 31.36 -13.09
CA GLU A 428 0.39 32.10 -11.83
C GLU A 428 0.05 31.20 -10.63
N TYR A 429 -0.28 29.93 -10.87
CA TYR A 429 -0.69 29.00 -9.82
C TYR A 429 0.49 28.21 -9.27
N SER A 430 0.46 27.98 -7.95
CA SER A 430 1.41 27.09 -7.29
C SER A 430 1.43 25.70 -7.96
N GLN A 431 2.58 25.02 -7.90
CA GLN A 431 2.71 23.66 -8.45
C GLN A 431 1.66 22.70 -7.87
N LYS A 432 1.31 22.85 -6.59
CA LYS A 432 0.26 22.06 -5.93
C LYS A 432 -1.12 22.29 -6.54
N THR A 433 -1.48 23.54 -6.81
CA THR A 433 -2.77 23.89 -7.43
C THR A 433 -2.85 23.34 -8.86
N ARG A 434 -1.76 23.46 -9.63
CA ARG A 434 -1.62 22.86 -10.97
C ARG A 434 -1.91 21.37 -10.97
N LEU A 435 -1.34 20.63 -10.01
CA LEU A 435 -1.54 19.19 -9.88
C LEU A 435 -2.97 18.80 -9.50
N ASP A 436 -3.60 19.56 -8.60
CA ASP A 436 -4.98 19.31 -8.20
C ASP A 436 -5.96 19.57 -9.35
N TYR A 437 -5.78 20.66 -10.10
CA TYR A 437 -6.57 20.95 -11.30
C TYR A 437 -6.40 19.86 -12.34
N ARG A 438 -5.15 19.49 -12.66
CA ARG A 438 -4.84 18.36 -13.55
C ARG A 438 -5.55 17.07 -13.13
N THR A 439 -5.44 16.70 -11.86
CA THR A 439 -6.05 15.45 -11.33
C THR A 439 -7.57 15.46 -11.49
N ARG A 440 -8.21 16.60 -11.23
CA ARG A 440 -9.65 16.79 -11.38
C ARG A 440 -10.08 16.70 -12.85
N LEU A 441 -9.36 17.37 -13.75
CA LEU A 441 -9.63 17.35 -15.19
C LEU A 441 -9.41 15.96 -15.79
N ASP A 442 -8.33 15.27 -15.42
CA ASP A 442 -8.06 13.88 -15.83
C ASP A 442 -9.16 12.91 -15.35
N ALA A 443 -9.71 13.14 -14.15
CA ALA A 443 -10.80 12.35 -13.63
C ALA A 443 -12.10 12.56 -14.42
N LEU A 444 -12.38 13.79 -14.88
CA LEU A 444 -13.49 14.07 -15.79
C LEU A 444 -13.23 13.45 -17.16
N ALA A 445 -12.03 13.60 -17.72
CA ALA A 445 -11.66 13.09 -19.04
C ALA A 445 -11.84 11.57 -19.13
N ARG A 446 -11.42 10.82 -18.10
CA ARG A 446 -11.60 9.37 -18.03
C ARG A 446 -13.06 8.93 -18.00
N ARG A 447 -13.95 9.77 -17.45
CA ARG A 447 -15.39 9.47 -17.38
C ARG A 447 -16.10 9.83 -18.68
N VAL A 448 -15.73 10.96 -19.29
CA VAL A 448 -16.30 11.44 -20.55
C VAL A 448 -15.83 10.59 -21.74
N ASN A 449 -14.55 10.18 -21.75
CA ASN A 449 -13.92 9.41 -22.85
C ASN A 449 -13.44 8.02 -22.40
N PRO A 450 -14.35 7.08 -22.07
CA PRO A 450 -13.98 5.72 -21.68
C PRO A 450 -13.49 4.92 -22.91
N GLY A 451 -12.18 4.91 -23.14
CA GLY A 451 -11.54 4.11 -24.22
C GLY A 451 -10.45 4.85 -24.99
N SER A 452 -10.40 6.19 -24.91
CA SER A 452 -9.23 6.94 -25.36
C SER A 452 -8.04 6.54 -24.50
N HIS A 453 -6.96 6.10 -25.14
CA HIS A 453 -5.71 5.73 -24.47
C HIS A 453 -5.07 6.98 -23.87
N ASN A 454 -5.58 7.46 -22.73
CA ASN A 454 -4.84 8.42 -21.93
C ASN A 454 -3.61 7.66 -21.44
N PRO A 455 -2.39 8.03 -21.87
CA PRO A 455 -1.19 7.36 -21.40
C PRO A 455 -1.22 7.37 -19.87
N ILE A 456 -0.93 6.22 -19.26
CA ILE A 456 -0.71 6.12 -17.81
C ILE A 456 0.51 6.99 -17.52
N ARG A 457 0.29 8.27 -17.24
CA ARG A 457 1.36 9.20 -16.93
C ARG A 457 1.70 9.10 -15.46
N LEU A 458 3.00 9.19 -15.19
CA LEU A 458 3.60 9.14 -13.87
C LEU A 458 2.87 10.14 -12.97
N SER A 459 2.19 9.63 -11.95
CA SER A 459 1.69 10.47 -10.87
C SER A 459 2.89 11.24 -10.34
N MET A 460 2.83 12.57 -10.39
CA MET A 460 3.88 13.39 -9.79
C MET A 460 4.04 13.02 -8.31
N PRO A 461 5.27 13.10 -7.77
CA PRO A 461 5.53 12.74 -6.38
C PRO A 461 4.57 13.51 -5.48
N ARG A 462 3.87 12.80 -4.60
CA ARG A 462 3.09 13.41 -3.54
C ARG A 462 4.05 14.30 -2.73
N PRO A 463 3.64 15.52 -2.31
CA PRO A 463 4.45 16.29 -1.38
C PRO A 463 4.75 15.42 -0.16
N GLY A 464 6.03 15.26 0.17
CA GLY A 464 6.45 14.44 1.31
C GLY A 464 5.85 14.93 2.62
N VAL A 465 5.79 14.06 3.61
CA VAL A 465 5.32 14.41 4.95
C VAL A 465 6.19 15.53 5.52
N GLN A 466 5.55 16.59 6.03
CA GLN A 466 6.25 17.67 6.73
C GLN A 466 6.77 17.16 8.06
N SER A 467 7.98 17.57 8.45
CA SER A 467 8.53 17.27 9.77
C SER A 467 7.63 17.82 10.89
N GLY A 468 7.58 17.08 12.00
CA GLY A 468 6.93 17.52 13.21
C GLY A 468 7.58 18.77 13.81
N TYR A 469 7.00 19.26 14.88
CA TYR A 469 7.62 20.27 15.73
C TYR A 469 8.69 19.61 16.60
N THR A 470 9.80 20.31 16.80
CA THR A 470 10.80 19.97 17.82
C THR A 470 10.23 20.18 19.22
N LEU A 471 10.84 19.59 20.26
CA LEU A 471 10.40 19.77 21.64
C LEU A 471 10.36 21.25 22.07
N ALA A 472 11.31 22.05 21.59
CA ALA A 472 11.36 23.50 21.82
C ALA A 472 10.20 24.23 21.13
N GLU A 473 9.94 23.93 19.85
CA GLU A 473 8.77 24.45 19.13
C GLU A 473 7.46 24.05 19.83
N GLU A 474 7.32 22.79 20.27
CA GLU A 474 6.14 22.32 20.99
C GLU A 474 5.91 23.08 22.30
N ALA A 475 6.98 23.37 23.06
CA ALA A 475 6.90 24.17 24.27
C ALA A 475 6.45 25.62 23.95
N THR A 476 7.00 26.23 22.91
CA THR A 476 6.57 27.55 22.43
C THR A 476 5.11 27.55 22.02
N LEU A 477 4.65 26.55 21.26
CA LEU A 477 3.25 26.42 20.85
C LEU A 477 2.30 26.34 22.05
N ARG A 478 2.62 25.52 23.06
CA ARG A 478 1.80 25.42 24.29
C ARG A 478 1.76 26.75 25.05
N ARG A 479 2.91 27.41 25.21
CA ARG A 479 3.02 28.72 25.85
C ARG A 479 2.15 29.75 25.14
N VAL A 480 2.33 29.90 23.83
CA VAL A 480 1.59 30.86 22.99
C VAL A 480 0.08 30.60 23.06
N ALA A 481 -0.34 29.33 23.04
CA ALA A 481 -1.75 28.97 23.18
C ALA A 481 -2.38 29.45 24.50
N LEU A 482 -1.64 29.32 25.60
CA LEU A 482 -2.11 29.67 26.95
C LEU A 482 -2.06 31.18 27.23
N THR A 483 -1.15 31.91 26.60
CA THR A 483 -0.94 33.36 26.85
C THR A 483 -1.82 34.28 26.01
N GLN A 484 -2.77 33.74 25.23
CA GLN A 484 -3.66 34.55 24.40
C GLN A 484 -4.52 35.49 25.25
N ARG A 485 -4.59 36.77 24.88
CA ARG A 485 -5.33 37.80 25.64
C ARG A 485 -6.82 37.49 25.69
N SER A 486 -7.42 37.17 24.54
CA SER A 486 -8.82 36.79 24.43
C SER A 486 -9.06 35.35 24.91
N LEU A 487 -9.97 35.16 25.87
CA LEU A 487 -10.37 33.83 26.36
C LEU A 487 -10.86 32.94 25.20
N LYS A 488 -11.67 33.48 24.29
CA LYS A 488 -12.20 32.74 23.14
C LYS A 488 -11.09 32.23 22.21
N ILE A 489 -10.08 33.06 21.96
CA ILE A 489 -8.94 32.69 21.11
C ILE A 489 -8.06 31.69 21.86
N ARG A 490 -7.80 31.91 23.15
CA ARG A 490 -7.08 30.99 24.04
C ARG A 490 -7.66 29.59 24.01
N GLN A 491 -8.97 29.46 24.25
CA GLN A 491 -9.68 28.18 24.26
C GLN A 491 -9.57 27.47 22.90
N ARG A 492 -9.82 28.20 21.80
CA ARG A 492 -9.77 27.64 20.44
C ARG A 492 -8.37 27.23 20.02
N LEU A 493 -7.36 28.04 20.33
CA LEU A 493 -5.97 27.76 19.99
C LEU A 493 -5.41 26.61 20.85
N CYS A 494 -5.74 26.58 22.14
CA CYS A 494 -5.44 25.45 23.01
C CYS A 494 -6.10 24.16 22.53
N GLY A 495 -7.36 24.22 22.07
CA GLY A 495 -8.04 23.08 21.47
C GLY A 495 -7.38 22.63 20.17
N PHE A 496 -7.04 23.57 19.29
CA PHE A 496 -6.40 23.27 18.01
C PHE A 496 -5.02 22.61 18.18
N ILE A 497 -4.15 23.21 18.99
CA ILE A 497 -2.80 22.69 19.25
C ILE A 497 -2.88 21.40 20.10
N GLY A 498 -3.66 21.41 21.18
CA GLY A 498 -3.76 20.29 22.11
C GLY A 498 -4.34 19.03 21.47
N LEU A 499 -5.40 19.16 20.65
CA LEU A 499 -5.98 18.01 19.95
C LEU A 499 -5.17 17.63 18.70
N GLY A 500 -4.56 18.60 18.02
CA GLY A 500 -3.72 18.33 16.85
C GLY A 500 -2.43 17.59 17.21
N ALA A 501 -1.64 18.09 18.17
CA ALA A 501 -0.38 17.49 18.60
C ALA A 501 -0.52 16.48 19.74
N GLY A 502 -1.64 16.50 20.48
CA GLY A 502 -1.91 15.55 21.55
C GLY A 502 -2.71 14.32 21.13
N CYS A 503 -3.56 14.41 20.10
CA CYS A 503 -4.37 13.29 19.58
C CYS A 503 -4.20 13.04 18.07
N GLY A 504 -3.37 13.84 17.39
CA GLY A 504 -3.20 13.73 15.95
C GLY A 504 -4.43 14.13 15.14
N LEU A 505 -5.40 14.85 15.71
CA LEU A 505 -6.64 15.18 14.99
C LEU A 505 -6.36 16.05 13.77
N ASP A 506 -6.94 15.68 12.64
CA ASP A 506 -6.84 16.45 11.40
C ASP A 506 -7.95 17.52 11.32
N PRO A 507 -7.89 18.47 10.36
CA PRO A 507 -8.92 19.50 10.23
C PRO A 507 -10.35 18.97 9.99
N SER A 508 -10.50 17.75 9.47
CA SER A 508 -11.80 17.12 9.28
C SER A 508 -12.36 16.55 10.58
N ASP A 509 -11.50 15.94 11.41
CA ASP A 509 -11.84 15.50 12.77
C ASP A 509 -12.26 16.71 13.63
N LEU A 510 -11.43 17.76 13.65
CA LEU A 510 -11.65 18.95 14.48
C LEU A 510 -12.94 19.73 14.12
N ARG A 511 -13.38 19.66 12.87
CA ARG A 511 -14.61 20.33 12.42
C ARG A 511 -15.87 19.72 13.04
N GLN A 512 -15.84 18.42 13.31
CA GLN A 512 -16.98 17.66 13.82
C GLN A 512 -16.92 17.42 15.33
N LEU A 513 -15.88 17.93 16.01
CA LEU A 513 -15.65 17.67 17.42
C LEU A 513 -16.38 18.67 18.34
N TYR A 514 -17.24 18.13 19.21
CA TYR A 514 -17.96 18.86 20.25
C TYR A 514 -17.30 18.68 21.61
N VAL A 515 -17.61 19.57 22.56
CA VAL A 515 -17.12 19.48 23.94
C VAL A 515 -17.54 18.17 24.59
N ARG A 516 -18.78 17.69 24.34
CA ARG A 516 -19.26 16.39 24.83
C ARG A 516 -18.47 15.18 24.34
N ASP A 517 -17.73 15.33 23.24
CA ASP A 517 -16.90 14.27 22.68
C ASP A 517 -15.53 14.20 23.36
N VAL A 518 -15.23 15.12 24.27
CA VAL A 518 -14.00 15.16 25.06
C VAL A 518 -14.35 14.85 26.51
N ARG A 519 -13.88 13.71 27.00
CA ARG A 519 -14.09 13.25 28.36
C ARG A 519 -12.80 13.43 29.16
N ASP A 520 -12.80 14.39 30.08
CA ASP A 520 -11.73 14.55 31.07
C ASP A 520 -11.92 13.48 32.15
N LEU A 521 -10.92 12.61 32.30
CA LEU A 521 -10.87 11.56 33.33
C LEU A 521 -9.92 11.98 34.46
N GLU A 522 -9.67 13.27 34.62
CA GLU A 522 -8.80 13.84 35.64
C GLU A 522 -7.37 13.29 35.50
N ASP A 523 -6.87 12.55 36.49
CA ASP A 523 -5.51 12.01 36.52
C ASP A 523 -5.29 10.85 35.53
N ASP A 524 -6.37 10.17 35.10
CA ASP A 524 -6.34 9.11 34.08
C ASP A 524 -6.25 9.68 32.65
N GLY A 525 -6.17 11.01 32.53
CA GLY A 525 -5.96 11.73 31.28
C GLY A 525 -7.27 12.14 30.59
N ILE A 526 -7.20 12.42 29.30
CA ILE A 526 -8.34 12.93 28.53
C ILE A 526 -8.61 12.02 27.33
N GLU A 527 -9.83 11.53 27.23
CA GLU A 527 -10.31 10.65 26.16
C GLU A 527 -11.11 11.47 25.13
N VAL A 528 -10.83 11.27 23.84
CA VAL A 528 -11.49 11.99 22.74
C VAL A 528 -12.19 11.01 21.81
N HIS A 529 -13.50 11.20 21.64
CA HIS A 529 -14.37 10.42 20.77
C HIS A 529 -14.43 11.10 19.41
N VAL A 530 -13.73 10.54 18.43
CA VAL A 530 -13.72 11.09 17.07
C VAL A 530 -14.82 10.43 16.26
N HIS A 531 -15.67 11.25 15.66
CA HIS A 531 -16.78 10.81 14.81
C HIS A 531 -16.44 10.94 13.31
N GLY A 532 -17.40 10.59 12.45
CA GLY A 532 -17.32 10.83 11.00
C GLY A 532 -16.81 9.63 10.21
N SER A 533 -15.99 9.88 9.18
CA SER A 533 -15.58 8.83 8.22
C SER A 533 -14.61 7.78 8.79
N LYS A 534 -14.01 8.07 9.96
CA LYS A 534 -13.00 7.26 10.64
C LYS A 534 -13.22 7.33 12.16
N PRO A 535 -14.34 6.75 12.64
CA PRO A 535 -14.67 6.82 14.05
C PRO A 535 -13.64 6.07 14.88
N ARG A 536 -13.16 6.69 15.96
CA ARG A 536 -12.11 6.13 16.82
C ARG A 536 -12.07 6.83 18.17
N LEU A 537 -11.42 6.16 19.11
CA LEU A 537 -11.18 6.65 20.46
C LEU A 537 -9.69 6.94 20.62
N VAL A 538 -9.31 8.12 21.10
CA VAL A 538 -7.90 8.52 21.22
C VAL A 538 -7.66 9.24 22.55
N MET A 539 -6.57 8.89 23.23
CA MET A 539 -6.12 9.59 24.44
C MET A 539 -5.27 10.80 24.07
N VAL A 540 -5.47 11.91 24.79
CA VAL A 540 -4.63 13.10 24.69
C VAL A 540 -3.28 12.81 25.33
N ARG A 541 -2.20 13.12 24.61
CA ARG A 541 -0.85 13.06 25.16
C ARG A 541 -0.72 13.96 26.39
N ARG A 542 -0.18 13.43 27.48
CA ARG A 542 -0.14 14.08 28.82
C ARG A 542 0.28 15.55 28.81
N VAL A 543 1.33 15.88 28.07
CA VAL A 543 1.87 17.25 27.96
C VAL A 543 0.90 18.27 27.33
N TYR A 544 -0.17 17.80 26.67
CA TYR A 544 -1.19 18.63 26.05
C TYR A 544 -2.53 18.64 26.80
N GLU A 545 -2.69 17.81 27.84
CA GLU A 545 -3.94 17.73 28.59
C GLU A 545 -4.35 19.08 29.16
N ALA A 546 -3.41 19.82 29.78
CA ALA A 546 -3.68 21.16 30.32
C ALA A 546 -4.26 22.12 29.27
N SER A 547 -3.74 22.08 28.04
CA SER A 547 -4.29 22.86 26.93
C SER A 547 -5.71 22.41 26.58
N VAL A 548 -5.97 21.09 26.53
CA VAL A 548 -7.31 20.57 26.24
C VAL A 548 -8.31 20.91 27.34
N ARG A 549 -7.93 20.84 28.63
CA ARG A 549 -8.76 21.29 29.76
C ARG A 549 -9.16 22.75 29.61
N VAL A 550 -8.21 23.63 29.27
CA VAL A 550 -8.51 25.04 28.95
C VAL A 550 -9.49 25.16 27.79
N ALA A 551 -9.35 24.33 26.74
CA ALA A 551 -10.20 24.39 25.55
C ALA A 551 -11.68 24.04 25.81
N ILE A 552 -11.97 23.21 26.81
CA ILE A 552 -13.31 22.75 27.18
C ILE A 552 -13.90 23.45 28.42
N ALA A 553 -13.06 24.11 29.23
CA ALA A 553 -13.47 24.72 30.49
C ALA A 553 -14.61 25.75 30.33
N ALA A 554 -15.66 25.59 31.13
CA ALA A 554 -16.85 26.46 31.18
C ALA A 554 -17.61 26.59 29.84
N ARG A 555 -17.58 25.55 29.00
CA ARG A 555 -18.29 25.49 27.71
C ARG A 555 -19.42 24.48 27.72
N ARG A 556 -20.47 24.73 26.93
CA ARG A 556 -21.61 23.81 26.86
C ARG A 556 -21.25 22.55 26.07
N PRO A 557 -21.81 21.38 26.42
CA PRO A 557 -21.51 20.10 25.74
C PRO A 557 -21.71 20.11 24.22
N ASN A 558 -22.67 20.90 23.72
CA ASN A 558 -23.00 21.00 22.29
C ASN A 558 -22.21 22.10 21.55
N GLU A 559 -21.28 22.78 22.22
CA GLU A 559 -20.36 23.68 21.55
C GLU A 559 -19.22 22.91 20.88
N ARG A 560 -18.68 23.47 19.81
CA ARG A 560 -17.51 22.90 19.11
C ARG A 560 -16.22 23.31 19.79
N VAL A 561 -15.28 22.39 19.94
CA VAL A 561 -14.01 22.70 20.63
C VAL A 561 -13.23 23.79 19.88
N VAL A 562 -13.07 23.63 18.56
CA VAL A 562 -12.26 24.54 17.72
C VAL A 562 -13.14 25.43 16.82
N GLY A 563 -14.34 24.98 16.45
CA GLY A 563 -15.21 25.64 15.46
C GLY A 563 -16.06 26.82 15.93
N GLY A 564 -16.56 27.58 14.95
CA GLY A 564 -17.71 28.48 15.07
C GLY A 564 -19.00 27.79 14.60
N SER A 565 -19.36 27.96 13.33
CA SER A 565 -20.53 27.31 12.68
C SER A 565 -20.14 26.13 11.77
N GLU A 566 -21.14 25.36 11.33
CA GLU A 566 -21.00 24.17 10.49
C GLU A 566 -20.44 24.43 9.09
N ALA A 567 -20.67 25.64 8.55
CA ALA A 567 -20.25 26.02 7.21
C ALA A 567 -18.77 26.47 7.12
N ASP A 568 -18.09 26.65 8.26
CA ASP A 568 -16.76 27.26 8.26
C ASP A 568 -15.69 26.24 7.88
N ARG A 569 -15.23 26.30 6.63
CA ARG A 569 -14.22 25.39 6.08
C ARG A 569 -12.79 25.74 6.51
N ALA A 570 -12.55 26.99 6.90
CA ALA A 570 -11.23 27.57 7.20
C ALA A 570 -11.00 27.78 8.70
N VAL A 571 -11.74 27.04 9.56
CA VAL A 571 -11.71 27.18 11.03
C VAL A 571 -10.29 27.22 11.59
N THR A 572 -9.40 26.34 11.15
CA THR A 572 -8.02 26.28 11.65
C THR A 572 -7.20 27.49 11.23
N SER A 573 -7.30 27.94 9.98
CA SER A 573 -6.57 29.11 9.48
C SER A 573 -7.01 30.39 10.19
N ARG A 574 -8.33 30.58 10.37
CA ARG A 574 -8.89 31.74 11.08
C ARG A 574 -8.44 31.82 12.54
N ILE A 575 -8.27 30.68 13.22
CA ILE A 575 -7.79 30.67 14.61
C ILE A 575 -6.35 31.15 14.68
N VAL A 576 -5.51 30.68 13.75
CA VAL A 576 -4.10 31.08 13.65
C VAL A 576 -3.98 32.55 13.28
N GLU A 577 -4.75 33.03 12.29
CA GLU A 577 -4.75 34.43 11.84
C GLU A 577 -5.18 35.43 12.93
N ASN A 578 -6.12 35.03 13.80
CA ASN A 578 -6.59 35.89 14.89
C ASN A 578 -5.73 35.78 16.16
N ALA A 579 -4.76 34.88 16.21
CA ALA A 579 -3.96 34.65 17.40
C ALA A 579 -2.76 35.60 17.49
N ASP A 580 -2.39 35.97 18.71
CA ASP A 580 -1.16 36.70 19.01
C ASP A 580 0.03 35.71 18.95
N LEU A 581 0.71 35.59 17.81
CA LEU A 581 1.72 34.56 17.52
C LEU A 581 3.18 35.05 17.56
N TRP A 582 3.49 35.99 18.46
CA TRP A 582 4.85 36.54 18.61
C TRP A 582 5.89 35.43 18.89
N ASP A 583 6.92 35.36 18.04
CA ASP A 583 8.01 34.37 18.13
C ASP A 583 7.52 32.91 18.16
N SER A 584 6.38 32.64 17.51
CA SER A 584 5.82 31.30 17.37
C SER A 584 6.26 30.66 16.06
N PRO A 585 6.59 29.35 16.03
CA PRO A 585 6.69 28.64 14.77
C PRO A 585 5.34 28.64 14.04
N ASN A 586 5.37 28.52 12.71
CA ASN A 586 4.17 28.45 11.90
C ASN A 586 3.30 27.25 12.31
N ILE A 587 2.05 27.51 12.68
CA ILE A 587 1.08 26.52 13.16
C ILE A 587 0.36 25.87 11.97
N SER A 588 0.59 24.57 11.77
CA SER A 588 0.02 23.77 10.71
C SER A 588 -0.60 22.51 11.28
N ALA A 589 -1.86 22.23 10.91
CA ALA A 589 -2.54 20.99 11.32
C ALA A 589 -1.78 19.74 10.84
N ALA A 590 -1.13 19.81 9.67
CA ALA A 590 -0.32 18.70 9.16
C ALA A 590 0.92 18.47 10.03
N ARG A 591 1.65 19.53 10.42
CA ARG A 591 2.81 19.41 11.32
C ARG A 591 2.39 18.97 12.72
N LEU A 592 1.29 19.49 13.27
CA LEU A 592 0.75 19.05 14.57
C LEU A 592 0.47 17.55 14.56
N ARG A 593 -0.20 17.05 13.52
CA ARG A 593 -0.46 15.63 13.35
C ARG A 593 0.81 14.81 13.15
N THR A 594 1.78 15.29 12.37
CA THR A 594 3.09 14.62 12.26
C THR A 594 3.77 14.55 13.61
N THR A 595 3.73 15.61 14.42
CA THR A 595 4.34 15.67 15.75
C THR A 595 3.79 14.58 16.67
N TRP A 596 2.46 14.40 16.67
CA TRP A 596 1.83 13.33 17.42
C TRP A 596 2.24 11.94 16.91
N LEU A 597 2.21 11.72 15.59
CA LEU A 597 2.61 10.45 14.99
C LEU A 597 4.09 10.13 15.24
N SER A 598 4.99 11.10 15.12
CA SER A 598 6.42 11.00 15.42
C SER A 598 6.64 10.58 16.86
N TRP A 599 5.94 11.20 17.81
CA TRP A 599 6.00 10.79 19.20
C TRP A 599 5.49 9.35 19.38
N LEU A 600 4.34 9.02 18.79
CA LEU A 600 3.66 7.74 18.99
C LEU A 600 4.46 6.55 18.44
N ILE A 601 5.10 6.68 17.27
CA ILE A 601 5.95 5.61 16.69
C ILE A 601 7.27 5.39 17.45
N GLN A 602 7.64 6.32 18.32
CA GLN A 602 8.77 6.20 19.25
C GLN A 602 8.35 5.63 20.61
N GLN A 603 7.05 5.41 20.84
CA GLN A 603 6.56 4.72 22.03
C GLN A 603 6.42 3.21 21.77
N PRO A 604 6.51 2.35 22.80
CA PRO A 604 6.29 0.91 22.69
C PRO A 604 4.79 0.56 22.50
N VAL A 605 4.14 1.17 21.49
CA VAL A 605 2.73 0.99 21.16
C VAL A 605 2.62 0.05 19.95
N PRO A 606 1.83 -1.03 20.03
CA PRO A 606 1.61 -1.94 18.92
C PRO A 606 1.13 -1.21 17.65
N LEU A 607 1.64 -1.62 16.49
CA LEU A 607 1.28 -1.03 15.20
C LEU A 607 -0.24 -0.98 14.97
N ALA A 608 -0.98 -2.01 15.41
CA ALA A 608 -2.44 -2.06 15.34
C ALA A 608 -3.10 -0.86 16.02
N LEU A 609 -2.65 -0.54 17.24
CA LEU A 609 -3.15 0.57 18.04
C LEU A 609 -2.77 1.91 17.42
N ILE A 610 -1.56 2.03 16.88
CA ILE A 610 -1.13 3.23 16.15
C ILE A 610 -2.07 3.49 14.97
N LEU A 611 -2.39 2.47 14.19
CA LEU A 611 -3.29 2.58 13.04
C LEU A 611 -4.74 2.92 13.45
N ASP A 612 -5.26 2.26 14.49
CA ASP A 612 -6.60 2.50 15.04
C ASP A 612 -6.72 3.94 15.55
N ALA A 613 -5.84 4.34 16.46
CA ALA A 613 -5.84 5.67 17.07
C ALA A 613 -5.58 6.80 16.04
N SER A 614 -4.75 6.54 15.03
CA SER A 614 -4.49 7.53 13.97
C SER A 614 -5.56 7.57 12.88
N GLY A 615 -6.38 6.53 12.72
CA GLY A 615 -7.28 6.37 11.58
C GLY A 615 -6.54 6.23 10.24
N LEU A 616 -5.31 5.71 10.26
CA LEU A 616 -4.53 5.40 9.06
C LEU A 616 -4.91 4.01 8.53
N ARG A 617 -5.09 3.91 7.21
CA ARG A 617 -5.37 2.64 6.50
C ARG A 617 -4.15 2.11 5.75
N SER A 618 -3.03 2.82 5.81
CA SER A 618 -1.79 2.43 5.15
C SER A 618 -0.56 2.86 5.95
N ALA A 619 0.53 2.13 5.71
CA ALA A 619 1.85 2.33 6.29
C ALA A 619 2.61 3.57 5.77
N HIS A 620 2.13 4.19 4.69
CA HIS A 620 2.95 5.11 3.90
C HIS A 620 3.45 6.30 4.72
N THR A 621 2.51 7.00 5.36
CA THR A 621 2.80 8.13 6.22
C THR A 621 3.73 7.75 7.38
N LEU A 622 3.54 6.57 7.98
CA LEU A 622 4.41 6.13 9.07
C LEU A 622 5.85 5.91 8.61
N SER A 623 6.04 5.32 7.42
CA SER A 623 7.38 5.10 6.87
C SER A 623 8.09 6.41 6.52
N GLU A 624 7.36 7.36 5.95
CA GLU A 624 7.90 8.70 5.66
C GLU A 624 8.32 9.41 6.95
N ILE A 625 7.54 9.29 8.03
CA ILE A 625 7.88 9.89 9.32
C ILE A 625 9.10 9.22 9.95
N VAL A 626 9.20 7.88 9.92
CA VAL A 626 10.38 7.16 10.46
C VAL A 626 11.67 7.65 9.80
N ALA A 627 11.65 7.91 8.49
CA ALA A 627 12.80 8.43 7.76
C ALA A 627 13.20 9.87 8.17
N LEU A 628 12.31 10.61 8.83
CA LEU A 628 12.57 11.96 9.34
C LEU A 628 13.02 11.98 10.81
N LEU A 629 12.92 10.85 11.52
CA LEU A 629 13.37 10.78 12.89
C LEU A 629 14.90 10.76 12.93
N PRO A 630 15.53 11.43 13.92
CA PRO A 630 16.97 11.31 14.12
C PRO A 630 17.30 9.83 14.32
N GLY A 631 18.29 9.34 13.58
CA GLY A 631 18.84 8.01 13.83
C GLY A 631 19.56 8.05 15.17
N GLU A 632 18.85 7.73 16.26
CA GLU A 632 19.49 7.66 17.58
C GLU A 632 20.67 6.70 17.55
N ALA A 633 21.81 7.19 18.04
CA ALA A 633 23.12 6.55 18.01
C ALA A 633 23.29 5.44 19.07
N ASP A 634 22.30 5.23 19.95
CA ASP A 634 22.40 4.25 21.03
C ASP A 634 21.76 2.91 20.66
N ALA A 635 22.52 2.10 19.93
CA ALA A 635 22.25 0.68 19.78
C ALA A 635 22.09 -0.06 21.13
N ASN A 636 22.55 0.53 22.24
CA ASN A 636 22.40 0.01 23.60
C ASN A 636 21.01 0.26 24.22
N ALA A 637 20.35 1.39 23.93
CA ALA A 637 18.97 1.62 24.40
C ALA A 637 18.00 0.63 23.73
N ASP A 638 18.24 0.32 22.46
CA ASP A 638 17.50 -0.73 21.75
C ASP A 638 17.70 -2.14 22.36
N LEU A 639 18.77 -2.37 23.14
CA LEU A 639 19.04 -3.63 23.83
C LEU A 639 18.37 -3.74 25.21
N SER A 640 18.18 -2.64 25.96
CA SER A 640 17.53 -2.68 27.28
C SER A 640 16.05 -3.08 27.19
N TYR A 641 15.31 -2.52 26.21
CA TYR A 641 13.93 -2.92 25.90
C TYR A 641 13.78 -4.42 25.62
N LEU A 642 14.84 -5.08 25.15
CA LEU A 642 14.83 -6.48 24.73
C LEU A 642 15.35 -7.45 25.80
N ARG A 643 15.98 -6.92 26.85
CA ARG A 643 16.27 -7.68 28.08
C ARG A 643 15.08 -7.69 29.05
N GLY A 644 14.00 -6.96 28.74
CA GLY A 644 12.86 -6.77 29.63
C GLY A 644 13.12 -5.70 30.70
N GLU A 645 14.19 -4.93 30.58
CA GLU A 645 14.49 -3.81 31.46
C GLU A 645 13.74 -2.58 30.91
N ALA A 646 12.57 -2.29 31.48
CA ALA A 646 11.90 -1.02 31.24
C ALA A 646 12.75 0.12 31.84
N LEU A 647 12.90 1.21 31.10
CA LEU A 647 13.41 2.47 31.65
C LEU A 647 12.41 3.10 32.62
#